data_AF-A0A2N2GBU8-F1
#
_entry.id   AF-A0A2N2GBU8-F1
#
_cell.length_a   1.000
_cell.length_b   1.000
_cell.length_c   1.000
_cell.angle_alpha   90.00
_cell.angle_beta   90.00
_cell.angle_gamma   90.00
#
_symmetry.space_group_name_H-M   'P 1'
#
loop_
_entity.id
_entity.type
_entity.pdbx_description
1 polymer ?
#
loop_
_entity_poly.entity_id
_entity_poly.type
_entity_poly.pdbx_seq_one_letter_code
_entity_poly.pdbx_strand_id
1 'polypeptide(L)'
;MIFNKKTLQIVIPLVLFILCFLVEAQAQDPRKICILPFDVHTNVGSSALQESVYKHLIGELQQEKKIQVIPAGDFAKSNVVLNKEKAIRAGKTLGADYVVTGSISQFGETLNVDAQIIDVARGTILPSVSVQGKGSAGYEALAGQLKTEILDRTGLLEKIVRIDIAGNRKIGAPAITEKIKSKVGKPLNQADVTDDIKTIYKMGFFLDVSASVTTEPEGKVLTFTVAEKGLISEIRLIGNKALDRDDILGAMTVKTRQSLNQEKIKGDIQKIKELYDTKGYYNAEISDRLEKEGTKDIVLVLEIKENSRVYIRSITFEGNDSFSTKELVNMMTTNTRTLLGFITDSGILKTDQLKQDVQKLTAFYFNSGFVNAQIAEPVITHDDKGIYIKIIVREGKRFKIGKVEISGDYLTKTRDDLFALLKSKTGNYYDREAITKDMETIQLAATDEGYAYADVNPKTVTHEKEQLVDLNFQLTKGELIYISRIGISGNTITRDKVIRRQLSIVEGDLYSSSKLKKSYSGLNYLRYFEEIDFQTEKAPDNKMDINIRVKEKNTGMFMIGAGYSAVDKAIIMAQISQQNFLGYGQTLSLKASLGSTTNNYELSFVEPWLFDLPLWCKADLWNYKSSYDSYTVETKGTGLTLGYPIWDRVTGYVGYKFSIDAIKDVNQATATSYVKRQEGERYTSAMTFSLVYDTTDDSMFPTKGIKASTSVQHAGVPFGGNVEFTKYGGALVGYYSLFKDIVLAGKSKIGYLQNNDVSDDRLPLYERYVLGGLNSLRGLRYVGPTNSGTSDVIGGKTMVTFTAEIVFPLIKDAGMKGVIFYDAGNTWDNNYYLDDLRQTCGAGIRWYSPIGPLRLEYGYVLDRRGLNDDSVGRFEFSIGMMM
;
A
#
# COMPACT_ATOMS: atom_id res chain seq x y z
N MET A 1 72.91 4.93 51.23
CA MET A 1 72.19 3.64 51.25
C MET A 1 70.73 3.93 50.96
N ILE A 2 70.16 3.23 49.97
CA ILE A 2 68.73 3.15 49.59
C ILE A 2 68.07 4.44 49.08
N PHE A 3 68.36 4.80 47.82
CA PHE A 3 67.53 5.73 47.05
C PHE A 3 66.51 4.97 46.20
N ASN A 4 65.29 5.49 46.25
CA ASN A 4 64.02 4.91 45.85
C ASN A 4 63.93 4.64 44.32
N LYS A 5 63.43 3.45 43.93
CA LYS A 5 63.35 2.94 42.54
C LYS A 5 62.63 3.86 41.55
N LYS A 6 61.84 4.85 42.00
CA LYS A 6 61.10 5.77 41.12
C LYS A 6 61.92 6.93 40.55
N THR A 7 63.01 7.34 41.19
CA THR A 7 63.84 8.45 40.66
C THR A 7 64.86 7.96 39.63
N LEU A 8 65.23 6.68 39.67
CA LEU A 8 66.13 6.05 38.67
C LEU A 8 65.43 5.81 37.31
N GLN A 9 64.09 5.68 37.29
CA GLN A 9 63.32 5.47 36.06
C GLN A 9 63.02 6.76 35.26
N ILE A 10 63.32 7.94 35.80
CA ILE A 10 63.13 9.22 35.10
C ILE A 10 64.47 9.76 34.58
N VAL A 11 65.58 9.51 35.30
CA VAL A 11 66.91 9.98 34.88
C VAL A 11 67.50 9.11 33.76
N ILE A 12 67.24 7.79 33.74
CA ILE A 12 67.73 6.90 32.67
C ILE A 12 67.12 7.21 31.30
N PRO A 13 65.79 7.41 31.12
CA PRO A 13 65.25 7.79 29.82
C PRO A 13 65.57 9.24 29.45
N LEU A 14 65.78 10.16 30.39
CA LEU A 14 66.19 11.54 30.07
C LEU A 14 67.65 11.62 29.62
N VAL A 15 68.54 10.80 30.20
CA VAL A 15 69.93 10.67 29.75
C VAL A 15 70.02 9.87 28.44
N LEU A 16 69.17 8.86 28.20
CA LEU A 16 69.04 8.23 26.88
C LEU A 16 68.43 9.16 25.84
N PHE A 17 67.48 10.02 26.20
CA PHE A 17 66.89 11.01 25.29
C PHE A 17 67.94 12.06 24.90
N ILE A 18 68.80 12.51 25.82
CA ILE A 18 69.88 13.46 25.52
C ILE A 18 71.04 12.79 24.75
N LEU A 19 71.31 11.49 24.95
CA LEU A 19 72.28 10.73 24.16
C LEU A 19 71.78 10.35 22.75
N CYS A 20 70.46 10.34 22.50
CA CYS A 20 69.88 10.09 21.17
C CYS A 20 69.78 11.34 20.27
N PHE A 21 69.98 12.56 20.81
CA PHE A 21 69.98 13.81 20.03
C PHE A 21 71.38 14.30 19.60
N LEU A 22 72.42 13.49 19.82
CA LEU A 22 73.76 13.68 19.24
C LEU A 22 74.05 12.60 18.19
N VAL A 23 73.17 12.49 17.21
CA VAL A 23 73.57 11.99 15.89
C VAL A 23 73.46 13.19 14.99
N GLU A 24 74.61 13.80 14.66
CA GLU A 24 74.70 14.62 13.47
C GLU A 24 74.11 13.78 12.34
N ALA A 25 72.92 14.18 11.87
CA ALA A 25 72.42 13.71 10.61
C ALA A 25 73.50 14.14 9.60
N GLN A 26 74.34 13.20 9.18
CA GLN A 26 75.14 13.40 7.98
C GLN A 26 74.14 13.69 6.88
N ALA A 27 73.97 14.97 6.55
CA ALA A 27 73.36 15.37 5.32
C ALA A 27 74.20 14.69 4.24
N GLN A 28 73.65 13.67 3.58
CA GLN A 28 74.27 13.15 2.37
C GLN A 28 74.44 14.35 1.45
N ASP A 29 75.70 14.64 1.09
CA ASP A 29 76.00 15.70 0.13
C ASP A 29 75.10 15.51 -1.11
N PRO A 30 74.50 16.59 -1.64
CA PRO A 30 73.61 16.49 -2.78
C PRO A 30 74.33 15.82 -3.94
N ARG A 31 73.68 14.81 -4.54
CA ARG A 31 74.26 14.08 -5.67
C ARG A 31 74.43 15.03 -6.84
N LYS A 32 75.64 15.06 -7.37
CA LYS A 32 76.04 15.95 -8.45
C LYS A 32 75.69 15.29 -9.78
N ILE A 33 74.71 15.83 -10.49
CA ILE A 33 74.31 15.31 -11.80
C ILE A 33 74.78 16.30 -12.87
N CYS A 34 75.62 15.83 -13.79
CA CYS A 34 75.99 16.58 -14.98
C CYS A 34 75.12 16.13 -16.14
N ILE A 35 74.45 17.08 -16.79
CA ILE A 35 73.66 16.82 -18.01
C ILE A 35 74.51 17.30 -19.18
N LEU A 36 74.85 16.40 -20.08
CA LEU A 36 75.49 16.72 -21.35
C LEU A 36 74.41 17.04 -22.40
N PRO A 37 74.71 17.90 -23.38
CA PRO A 37 73.77 18.20 -24.45
C PRO A 37 73.37 16.91 -25.19
N PHE A 38 72.08 16.71 -25.40
CA PHE A 38 71.55 15.55 -26.13
C PHE A 38 71.79 15.72 -27.62
N ASP A 39 72.17 14.65 -28.32
CA ASP A 39 72.30 14.64 -29.78
C ASP A 39 70.91 14.77 -30.43
N VAL A 40 70.73 15.73 -31.34
CA VAL A 40 69.42 15.99 -31.95
C VAL A 40 69.37 15.49 -33.38
N HIS A 41 68.48 14.52 -33.64
CA HIS A 41 68.21 13.97 -34.95
C HIS A 41 66.84 14.46 -35.44
N THR A 42 66.85 15.61 -36.13
CA THR A 42 65.64 16.29 -36.63
C THR A 42 65.85 16.83 -38.04
N ASN A 43 64.79 16.81 -38.87
CA ASN A 43 64.83 17.38 -40.23
C ASN A 43 64.72 18.92 -40.27
N VAL A 44 64.47 19.61 -39.15
CA VAL A 44 64.24 21.06 -39.07
C VAL A 44 64.83 21.62 -37.76
N GLY A 45 65.76 22.59 -37.84
CA GLY A 45 66.20 23.44 -36.71
C GLY A 45 66.71 22.72 -35.45
N SER A 46 67.93 22.18 -35.49
CA SER A 46 68.50 21.31 -34.43
C SER A 46 68.80 22.00 -33.09
N SER A 47 69.01 23.31 -33.04
CA SER A 47 69.50 24.02 -31.85
C SER A 47 68.41 24.41 -30.83
N ALA A 48 67.24 24.86 -31.30
CA ALA A 48 66.19 25.36 -30.40
C ALA A 48 65.50 24.24 -29.58
N LEU A 49 65.36 23.05 -30.17
CA LEU A 49 64.79 21.87 -29.51
C LEU A 49 65.72 21.36 -28.40
N GLN A 50 67.01 21.26 -28.72
CA GLN A 50 68.06 20.85 -27.79
C GLN A 50 68.08 21.74 -26.55
N GLU A 51 68.06 23.06 -26.76
CA GLU A 51 68.13 24.06 -25.69
C GLU A 51 66.88 24.04 -24.81
N SER A 52 65.70 23.86 -25.40
CA SER A 52 64.43 23.79 -24.64
C SER A 52 64.36 22.56 -23.73
N VAL A 53 64.61 21.35 -24.25
CA VAL A 53 64.56 20.11 -23.45
C VAL A 53 65.63 20.12 -22.38
N TYR A 54 66.84 20.57 -22.72
CA TYR A 54 67.96 20.70 -21.79
C TYR A 54 67.62 21.68 -20.64
N LYS A 55 67.08 22.86 -20.96
CA LYS A 55 66.74 23.89 -19.97
C LYS A 55 65.61 23.46 -19.04
N HIS A 56 64.56 22.82 -19.56
CA HIS A 56 63.44 22.33 -18.73
C HIS A 56 63.88 21.16 -17.84
N LEU A 57 64.68 20.22 -18.36
CA LEU A 57 65.20 19.11 -17.55
C LEU A 57 66.11 19.59 -16.42
N ILE A 58 66.97 20.59 -16.68
CA ILE A 58 67.77 21.25 -15.64
C ILE A 58 66.86 21.91 -14.61
N GLY A 59 65.87 22.69 -15.06
CA GLY A 59 64.93 23.38 -14.16
C GLY A 59 64.17 22.40 -13.27
N GLU A 60 63.75 21.26 -13.81
CA GLU A 60 63.08 20.17 -13.10
C GLU A 60 64.00 19.48 -12.09
N LEU A 61 65.25 19.17 -12.45
CA LEU A 61 66.21 18.53 -11.55
C LEU A 61 66.73 19.48 -10.46
N GLN A 62 66.78 20.78 -10.72
CA GLN A 62 67.20 21.80 -9.74
C GLN A 62 66.15 22.04 -8.64
N GLN A 63 64.90 21.66 -8.84
CA GLN A 63 63.86 21.73 -7.81
C GLN A 63 64.05 20.68 -6.70
N GLU A 64 64.86 19.64 -6.95
CA GLU A 64 65.09 18.55 -6.01
C GLU A 64 66.22 18.89 -5.02
N LYS A 65 65.89 18.98 -3.73
CA LYS A 65 66.84 19.39 -2.68
C LYS A 65 68.07 18.48 -2.52
N LYS A 66 68.02 17.25 -3.03
CA LYS A 66 69.09 16.24 -2.97
C LYS A 66 70.00 16.23 -4.19
N ILE A 67 69.78 17.13 -5.15
CA ILE A 67 70.47 17.14 -6.44
C ILE A 67 71.18 18.48 -6.62
N GLN A 68 72.44 18.40 -7.02
CA GLN A 68 73.16 19.56 -7.51
C GLN A 68 73.43 19.34 -9.00
N VAL A 69 72.73 20.09 -9.86
CA VAL A 69 73.00 20.03 -11.29
C VAL A 69 74.29 20.78 -11.60
N ILE A 70 75.28 20.08 -12.16
CA ILE A 70 76.55 20.69 -12.57
C ILE A 70 76.47 21.09 -14.05
N PRO A 71 76.76 22.36 -14.40
CA PRO A 71 76.84 22.79 -15.79
C PRO A 71 77.95 22.04 -16.53
N ALA A 72 77.68 21.55 -17.75
CA ALA A 72 78.67 20.85 -18.57
C ALA A 72 79.86 21.73 -19.03
N GLY A 73 79.80 23.05 -18.88
CA GLY A 73 80.92 23.96 -19.19
C GLY A 73 81.41 23.85 -20.64
N ASP A 74 82.73 23.81 -20.85
CA ASP A 74 83.34 23.68 -22.19
C ASP A 74 83.02 22.35 -22.89
N PHE A 75 82.55 21.34 -22.15
CA PHE A 75 82.07 20.08 -22.74
C PHE A 75 80.72 20.23 -23.46
N ALA A 76 79.99 21.34 -23.23
CA ALA A 76 78.76 21.64 -23.95
C ALA A 76 78.97 22.15 -25.39
N LYS A 77 80.19 22.60 -25.74
CA LYS A 77 80.51 23.24 -27.04
C LYS A 77 81.13 22.30 -28.07
N SER A 78 81.43 21.05 -27.69
CA SER A 78 82.09 20.08 -28.57
C SER A 78 81.05 19.26 -29.35
N ASN A 79 80.92 19.50 -30.66
CA ASN A 79 80.12 18.68 -31.59
C ASN A 79 80.77 17.29 -31.85
N VAL A 80 81.13 16.58 -30.79
CA VAL A 80 81.83 15.29 -30.87
C VAL A 80 80.98 14.24 -30.19
N VAL A 81 80.58 13.22 -30.95
CA VAL A 81 79.89 12.02 -30.47
C VAL A 81 80.60 11.50 -29.20
N LEU A 82 79.90 11.60 -28.07
CA LEU A 82 80.44 11.28 -26.75
C LEU A 82 80.45 9.76 -26.57
N ASN A 83 81.64 9.15 -26.66
CA ASN A 83 81.81 7.75 -26.27
C ASN A 83 81.79 7.61 -24.73
N LYS A 84 81.47 6.40 -24.24
CA LYS A 84 81.41 6.07 -22.81
C LYS A 84 82.63 6.56 -22.01
N GLU A 85 83.83 6.42 -22.57
CA GLU A 85 85.09 6.81 -21.92
C GLU A 85 85.23 8.33 -21.74
N LYS A 86 84.80 9.11 -22.73
CA LYS A 86 84.80 10.58 -22.68
C LYS A 86 83.76 11.11 -21.71
N ALA A 87 82.57 10.52 -21.66
CA ALA A 87 81.52 10.93 -20.72
C ALA A 87 81.92 10.66 -19.25
N ILE A 88 82.56 9.52 -18.96
CA ILE A 88 83.13 9.23 -17.63
C ILE A 88 84.25 10.21 -17.28
N ARG A 89 85.12 10.54 -18.25
CA ARG A 89 86.19 11.53 -18.06
C ARG A 89 85.62 12.92 -17.76
N ALA A 90 84.59 13.36 -18.49
CA ALA A 90 83.90 14.62 -18.24
C ALA A 90 83.27 14.64 -16.83
N GLY A 91 82.58 13.56 -16.45
CA GLY A 91 82.01 13.40 -15.10
C GLY A 91 83.06 13.51 -13.99
N LYS A 92 84.23 12.85 -14.14
CA LYS A 92 85.32 12.90 -13.16
C LYS A 92 85.93 14.30 -13.04
N THR A 93 86.15 14.99 -14.16
CA THR A 93 86.71 16.35 -14.18
C THR A 93 85.76 17.37 -13.55
N LEU A 94 84.46 17.22 -13.80
CA LEU A 94 83.41 18.10 -13.27
C LEU A 94 82.97 17.75 -11.85
N GLY A 95 83.46 16.64 -11.28
CA GLY A 95 83.06 16.16 -9.96
C GLY A 95 81.61 15.69 -9.88
N ALA A 96 81.04 15.21 -10.98
CA ALA A 96 79.69 14.67 -11.03
C ALA A 96 79.64 13.21 -10.57
N ASP A 97 78.63 12.86 -9.77
CA ASP A 97 78.31 11.48 -9.40
C ASP A 97 77.69 10.72 -10.59
N TYR A 98 76.82 11.41 -11.35
CA TYR A 98 76.15 10.87 -12.52
C TYR A 98 76.27 11.79 -13.72
N VAL A 99 76.46 11.20 -14.90
CA VAL A 99 76.42 11.91 -16.18
C VAL A 99 75.23 11.41 -16.98
N VAL A 100 74.38 12.33 -17.43
CA VAL A 100 73.24 12.03 -18.31
C VAL A 100 73.56 12.57 -19.70
N THR A 101 73.47 11.72 -20.71
CA THR A 101 73.67 12.06 -22.13
C THR A 101 72.72 11.24 -22.97
N GLY A 102 72.43 11.61 -24.21
CA GLY A 102 71.47 10.84 -24.99
C GLY A 102 71.18 11.45 -26.35
N SER A 103 70.14 10.95 -27.01
CA SER A 103 69.66 11.49 -28.28
C SER A 103 68.17 11.84 -28.22
N ILE A 104 67.79 12.90 -28.92
CA ILE A 104 66.41 13.32 -29.17
C ILE A 104 66.14 13.07 -30.64
N SER A 105 65.14 12.25 -30.94
CA SER A 105 64.68 11.98 -32.31
C SER A 105 63.26 12.48 -32.49
N GLN A 106 63.01 13.24 -33.57
CA GLN A 106 61.67 13.71 -33.91
C GLN A 106 61.16 13.06 -35.20
N PHE A 107 60.02 12.37 -35.09
CA PHE A 107 59.31 11.79 -36.23
C PHE A 107 57.89 12.38 -36.28
N GLY A 108 57.66 13.32 -37.21
CA GLY A 108 56.41 14.08 -37.28
C GLY A 108 56.17 14.91 -36.01
N GLU A 109 55.01 14.70 -35.36
CA GLU A 109 54.65 15.35 -34.09
C GLU A 109 55.19 14.59 -32.86
N THR A 110 55.84 13.45 -33.04
CA THR A 110 56.31 12.58 -31.95
C THR A 110 57.78 12.84 -31.66
N LEU A 111 58.09 13.04 -30.38
CA LEU A 111 59.44 13.23 -29.85
C LEU A 111 59.79 12.05 -28.97
N ASN A 112 60.91 11.39 -29.27
CA ASN A 112 61.51 10.37 -28.43
C ASN A 112 62.82 10.90 -27.86
N VAL A 113 63.00 10.76 -26.55
CA VAL A 113 64.24 11.09 -25.86
C VAL A 113 64.82 9.84 -25.24
N ASP A 114 65.96 9.41 -25.75
CA ASP A 114 66.72 8.27 -25.26
C ASP A 114 67.91 8.78 -24.43
N ALA A 115 67.82 8.66 -23.11
CA ALA A 115 68.86 9.06 -22.18
C ALA A 115 69.65 7.84 -21.67
N GLN A 116 70.96 7.95 -21.73
CA GLN A 116 71.91 7.08 -21.05
C GLN A 116 72.39 7.77 -19.77
N ILE A 117 72.34 7.02 -18.67
CA ILE A 117 72.80 7.50 -17.37
C ILE A 117 74.07 6.73 -17.02
N ILE A 118 75.13 7.45 -16.69
CA ILE A 118 76.45 6.88 -16.40
C ILE A 118 76.78 7.16 -14.95
N ASP A 119 77.03 6.09 -14.19
CA ASP A 119 77.59 6.18 -12.84
C ASP A 119 79.10 6.40 -12.96
N VAL A 120 79.57 7.59 -12.58
CA VAL A 120 80.96 8.02 -12.77
C VAL A 120 81.92 7.29 -11.82
N ALA A 121 81.43 6.92 -10.63
CA ALA A 121 82.21 6.22 -9.62
C ALA A 121 82.43 4.75 -10.02
N ARG A 122 81.39 4.09 -10.54
CA ARG A 122 81.44 2.67 -10.95
C ARG A 122 81.90 2.47 -12.40
N GLY A 123 81.87 3.50 -13.23
CA GLY A 123 82.21 3.42 -14.66
C GLY A 123 81.21 2.59 -15.48
N THR A 124 80.00 2.38 -14.95
CA THR A 124 78.95 1.57 -15.55
C THR A 124 77.84 2.44 -16.14
N ILE A 125 77.29 1.99 -17.27
CA ILE A 125 76.07 2.59 -17.83
C ILE A 125 74.88 1.94 -17.12
N LEU A 126 74.01 2.75 -16.53
CA LEU A 126 72.72 2.30 -16.01
C LEU A 126 71.75 2.06 -17.18
N PRO A 127 70.71 1.23 -17.02
CA PRO A 127 69.73 0.96 -18.08
C PRO A 127 69.23 2.26 -18.73
N SER A 128 69.21 2.29 -20.07
CA SER A 128 68.77 3.46 -20.84
C SER A 128 67.31 3.77 -20.56
N VAL A 129 67.02 5.06 -20.55
CA VAL A 129 65.70 5.64 -20.31
C VAL A 129 65.16 6.15 -21.63
N SER A 130 63.96 5.74 -22.02
CA SER A 130 63.28 6.25 -23.22
C SER A 130 61.93 6.82 -22.83
N VAL A 131 61.70 8.09 -23.18
CA VAL A 131 60.42 8.77 -22.96
C VAL A 131 59.88 9.33 -24.27
N GLN A 132 58.56 9.27 -24.45
CA GLN A 132 57.87 9.65 -25.68
C GLN A 132 56.80 10.71 -25.40
N GLY A 133 56.77 11.75 -26.22
CA GLY A 133 55.80 12.85 -26.11
C GLY A 133 55.30 13.32 -27.48
N LYS A 134 54.17 14.02 -27.51
CA LYS A 134 53.55 14.56 -28.74
C LYS A 134 53.42 16.08 -28.67
N GLY A 135 53.81 16.77 -29.74
CA GLY A 135 53.62 18.22 -29.93
C GLY A 135 54.59 19.14 -29.17
N SER A 136 54.56 20.44 -29.48
CA SER A 136 55.44 21.47 -28.91
C SER A 136 55.11 21.87 -27.46
N ALA A 137 53.90 21.57 -26.96
CA ALA A 137 53.55 21.68 -25.53
C ALA A 137 54.08 20.48 -24.70
N GLY A 138 54.68 19.48 -25.34
CA GLY A 138 55.15 18.25 -24.71
C GLY A 138 56.52 18.34 -24.03
N TYR A 139 57.28 19.44 -24.17
CA TYR A 139 58.65 19.54 -23.64
C TYR A 139 58.72 19.49 -22.11
N GLU A 140 57.81 20.16 -21.41
CA GLU A 140 57.77 20.20 -19.95
C GLU A 140 57.32 18.84 -19.38
N ALA A 141 56.29 18.23 -19.97
CA ALA A 141 55.84 16.89 -19.60
C ALA A 141 56.92 15.82 -19.87
N LEU A 142 57.63 15.91 -21.00
CA LEU A 142 58.78 15.06 -21.33
C LEU A 142 59.93 15.26 -20.33
N ALA A 143 60.25 16.50 -19.98
CA ALA A 143 61.28 16.82 -18.98
C ALA A 143 60.91 16.28 -17.59
N GLY A 144 59.63 16.38 -17.18
CA GLY A 144 59.14 15.82 -15.91
C GLY A 144 59.15 14.29 -15.88
N GLN A 145 58.77 13.62 -16.97
CA GLN A 145 58.88 12.16 -17.11
C GLN A 145 60.35 11.71 -17.09
N LEU A 146 61.20 12.40 -17.84
CA LEU A 146 62.62 12.12 -17.91
C LEU A 146 63.30 12.35 -16.56
N LYS A 147 62.95 13.41 -15.81
CA LYS A 147 63.36 13.60 -14.42
C LYS A 147 62.99 12.38 -13.60
N THR A 148 61.70 12.02 -13.57
CA THR A 148 61.20 10.92 -12.74
C THR A 148 61.95 9.61 -12.99
N GLU A 149 62.21 9.29 -14.25
CA GLU A 149 62.90 8.08 -14.65
C GLU A 149 64.42 8.15 -14.36
N ILE A 150 65.06 9.32 -14.52
CA ILE A 150 66.45 9.55 -14.09
C ILE A 150 66.58 9.37 -12.57
N LEU A 151 65.64 9.92 -11.78
CA LEU A 151 65.64 9.78 -10.33
C LEU A 151 65.36 8.35 -9.89
N ASP A 152 64.49 7.62 -10.57
CA ASP A 152 64.26 6.20 -10.26
C ASP A 152 65.51 5.36 -10.52
N ARG A 153 66.17 5.55 -11.67
CA ARG A 153 67.37 4.81 -12.07
C ARG A 153 68.61 5.15 -11.24
N THR A 154 68.71 6.40 -10.77
CA THR A 154 69.78 6.85 -9.86
C THR A 154 69.49 6.58 -8.39
N GLY A 155 68.29 6.05 -8.06
CA GLY A 155 67.88 5.75 -6.69
C GLY A 155 67.56 7.00 -5.85
N LEU A 156 67.33 8.15 -6.49
CA LEU A 156 67.06 9.45 -5.88
C LEU A 156 65.57 9.80 -5.78
N LEU A 157 64.68 8.95 -6.30
CA LEU A 157 63.23 9.17 -6.27
C LEU A 157 62.65 8.97 -4.84
N GLU A 158 61.93 9.96 -4.33
CA GLU A 158 61.28 9.88 -3.01
C GLU A 158 60.04 8.97 -3.06
N LYS A 159 60.23 7.70 -2.71
CA LYS A 159 59.17 6.69 -2.63
C LYS A 159 58.46 6.72 -1.27
N ILE A 160 57.16 6.43 -1.29
CA ILE A 160 56.37 6.21 -0.09
C ILE A 160 56.77 4.87 0.50
N VAL A 161 57.39 4.87 1.68
CA VAL A 161 57.78 3.63 2.37
C VAL A 161 56.72 3.12 3.33
N ARG A 162 55.89 4.03 3.88
CA ARG A 162 54.84 3.68 4.82
C ARG A 162 53.69 4.68 4.71
N ILE A 163 52.45 4.17 4.82
CA ILE A 163 51.24 4.97 4.93
C ILE A 163 50.61 4.67 6.29
N ASP A 164 50.55 5.69 7.13
CA ASP A 164 49.99 5.59 8.47
C ASP A 164 48.63 6.31 8.52
N ILE A 165 47.65 5.71 9.19
CA ILE A 165 46.38 6.37 9.49
C ILE A 165 46.33 6.62 10.99
N ALA A 166 46.11 7.87 11.38
CA ALA A 166 46.06 8.32 12.76
C ALA A 166 44.68 8.90 13.09
N GLY A 167 44.18 8.65 14.30
CA GLY A 167 42.90 9.18 14.77
C GLY A 167 41.67 8.33 14.39
N ASN A 168 41.83 7.31 13.54
CA ASN A 168 40.82 6.28 13.32
C ASN A 168 40.75 5.31 14.52
N ARG A 169 39.55 4.81 14.82
CA ARG A 169 39.26 3.92 15.94
C ARG A 169 38.33 2.81 15.52
N LYS A 170 37.13 3.17 15.03
CA LYS A 170 36.11 2.20 14.61
C LYS A 170 36.29 1.80 13.15
N ILE A 171 36.76 2.73 12.31
CA ILE A 171 37.11 2.43 10.93
C ILE A 171 38.54 1.90 10.92
N GLY A 172 38.72 0.64 10.52
CA GLY A 172 40.04 0.04 10.42
C GLY A 172 40.90 0.79 9.39
N ALA A 173 42.18 1.01 9.71
CA ALA A 173 43.13 1.64 8.79
C ALA A 173 43.15 0.99 7.39
N PRO A 174 43.05 -0.36 7.23
CA PRO A 174 43.02 -0.98 5.90
C PRO A 174 41.87 -0.49 5.01
N ALA A 175 40.68 -0.22 5.57
CA ALA A 175 39.51 0.22 4.80
C ALA A 175 39.70 1.64 4.23
N ILE A 176 40.49 2.47 4.91
CA ILE A 176 40.85 3.81 4.47
C ILE A 176 41.96 3.71 3.42
N THR A 177 42.99 2.89 3.68
CA THR A 177 44.13 2.67 2.79
C THR A 177 43.73 2.01 1.45
N GLU A 178 42.65 1.23 1.42
CA GLU A 178 42.12 0.64 0.19
C GLU A 178 41.55 1.69 -0.77
N LYS A 179 40.88 2.73 -0.23
CA LYS A 179 40.18 3.74 -1.01
C LYS A 179 41.07 4.86 -1.56
N ILE A 180 42.26 5.02 -1.01
CA ILE A 180 43.23 6.03 -1.47
C ILE A 180 44.08 5.54 -2.66
N LYS A 181 44.46 6.48 -3.52
CA LYS A 181 45.33 6.30 -4.69
C LYS A 181 46.79 6.14 -4.29
N SER A 182 47.25 6.81 -3.23
CA SER A 182 48.61 6.69 -2.71
C SER A 182 48.89 5.25 -2.24
N LYS A 183 50.01 4.65 -2.66
CA LYS A 183 50.42 3.28 -2.29
C LYS A 183 51.89 3.22 -1.88
N VAL A 184 52.19 2.30 -0.97
CA VAL A 184 53.56 1.97 -0.57
C VAL A 184 54.36 1.48 -1.80
N GLY A 185 55.59 1.98 -1.97
CA GLY A 185 56.47 1.72 -3.10
C GLY A 185 56.28 2.62 -4.32
N LYS A 186 55.23 3.46 -4.35
CA LYS A 186 55.00 4.45 -5.41
C LYS A 186 55.67 5.81 -5.08
N PRO A 187 55.97 6.64 -6.10
CA PRO A 187 56.44 8.00 -5.87
C PRO A 187 55.38 8.83 -5.14
N LEU A 188 55.82 9.74 -4.27
CA LEU A 188 54.94 10.67 -3.59
C LEU A 188 54.46 11.75 -4.58
N ASN A 189 53.14 11.80 -4.84
CA ASN A 189 52.50 12.80 -5.70
C ASN A 189 51.50 13.64 -4.91
N GLN A 190 51.69 14.96 -4.88
CA GLN A 190 50.86 15.88 -4.11
C GLN A 190 49.41 15.99 -4.63
N ALA A 191 49.20 15.79 -5.94
CA ALA A 191 47.86 15.77 -6.53
C ALA A 191 47.06 14.55 -6.03
N ASP A 192 47.72 13.39 -5.95
CA ASP A 192 47.11 12.16 -5.44
C ASP A 192 46.76 12.29 -3.95
N VAL A 193 47.64 12.91 -3.14
CA VAL A 193 47.36 13.17 -1.71
C VAL A 193 46.11 14.05 -1.53
N THR A 194 45.92 15.06 -2.38
CA THR A 194 44.75 15.96 -2.30
C THR A 194 43.46 15.22 -2.67
N ASP A 195 43.50 14.38 -3.69
CA ASP A 195 42.38 13.52 -4.06
C ASP A 195 42.06 12.48 -2.99
N ASP A 196 43.09 11.97 -2.31
CA ASP A 196 42.96 11.03 -1.22
C ASP A 196 42.25 11.66 -0.01
N ILE A 197 42.62 12.90 0.37
CA ILE A 197 41.90 13.65 1.42
C ILE A 197 40.42 13.78 1.08
N LYS A 198 40.08 14.18 -0.15
CA LYS A 198 38.68 14.29 -0.61
C LYS A 198 37.97 12.94 -0.59
N THR A 199 38.67 11.87 -0.97
CA THR A 199 38.12 10.51 -1.00
C THR A 199 37.78 10.03 0.40
N ILE A 200 38.71 10.21 1.35
CA ILE A 200 38.50 9.86 2.77
C ILE A 200 37.34 10.68 3.36
N TYR A 201 37.27 11.99 3.08
CA TYR A 201 36.17 12.85 3.55
C TYR A 201 34.81 12.39 3.00
N LYS A 202 34.74 12.02 1.72
CA LYS A 202 33.54 11.49 1.05
C LYS A 202 33.06 10.15 1.61
N MET A 203 33.89 9.40 2.36
CA MET A 203 33.45 8.20 3.06
C MET A 203 32.39 8.52 4.14
N GLY A 204 32.29 9.79 4.58
CA GLY A 204 31.22 10.28 5.46
C GLY A 204 31.40 9.97 6.94
N PHE A 205 32.46 9.24 7.33
CA PHE A 205 32.75 8.81 8.69
C PHE A 205 33.57 9.81 9.52
N PHE A 206 34.15 10.84 8.90
CA PHE A 206 35.10 11.75 9.55
C PHE A 206 34.61 13.21 9.52
N LEU A 207 34.88 13.96 10.60
CA LEU A 207 34.64 15.41 10.71
C LEU A 207 35.73 16.21 10.01
N ASP A 208 36.97 15.72 10.09
CA ASP A 208 38.14 16.39 9.53
C ASP A 208 39.14 15.33 9.04
N VAL A 209 39.87 15.67 7.98
CA VAL A 209 40.88 14.82 7.33
C VAL A 209 42.05 15.71 6.91
N SER A 210 43.23 15.43 7.44
CA SER A 210 44.47 16.09 7.06
C SER A 210 45.54 15.05 6.71
N ALA A 211 46.54 15.47 5.94
CA ALA A 211 47.68 14.63 5.58
C ALA A 211 48.99 15.35 5.91
N SER A 212 49.94 14.63 6.49
CA SER A 212 51.29 15.11 6.79
C SER A 212 52.33 14.13 6.25
N VAL A 213 53.46 14.65 5.77
CA VAL A 213 54.56 13.85 5.23
C VAL A 213 55.80 14.00 6.11
N THR A 214 56.33 12.88 6.59
CA THR A 214 57.58 12.84 7.37
C THR A 214 58.67 12.14 6.56
N THR A 215 59.91 12.63 6.62
CA THR A 215 61.05 12.03 5.92
C THR A 215 61.82 11.13 6.89
N GLU A 216 61.90 9.84 6.57
CA GLU A 216 62.70 8.85 7.29
C GLU A 216 63.91 8.42 6.42
N PRO A 217 64.98 7.83 6.99
CA PRO A 217 66.16 7.38 6.24
C PRO A 217 65.84 6.41 5.10
N GLU A 218 64.74 5.66 5.22
CA GLU A 218 64.28 4.67 4.24
C GLU A 218 63.36 5.27 3.16
N GLY A 219 62.76 6.45 3.36
CA GLY A 219 61.88 7.12 2.40
C GLY A 219 60.86 8.08 3.03
N LYS A 220 59.73 8.34 2.35
CA LYS A 220 58.65 9.20 2.87
C LYS A 220 57.56 8.39 3.58
N VAL A 221 57.14 8.87 4.75
CA VAL A 221 55.98 8.37 5.47
C VAL A 221 54.83 9.35 5.31
N LEU A 222 53.72 8.88 4.71
CA LEU A 222 52.50 9.66 4.52
C LEU A 222 51.50 9.30 5.63
N THR A 223 51.20 10.26 6.51
CA THR A 223 50.26 10.06 7.61
C THR A 223 48.97 10.82 7.35
N PHE A 224 47.85 10.11 7.25
CA PHE A 224 46.51 10.72 7.24
C PHE A 224 45.96 10.79 8.67
N THR A 225 45.72 12.01 9.17
CA THR A 225 45.08 12.22 10.46
C THR A 225 43.59 12.48 10.26
N VAL A 226 42.76 11.62 10.83
CA VAL A 226 41.29 11.67 10.71
C VAL A 226 40.63 11.88 12.06
N ALA A 227 39.59 12.71 12.11
CA ALA A 227 38.73 12.87 13.27
C ALA A 227 37.40 12.12 13.04
N GLU A 228 37.23 10.92 13.60
CA GLU A 228 35.98 10.16 13.44
C GLU A 228 34.76 10.88 14.03
N LYS A 229 33.64 10.83 13.31
CA LYS A 229 32.34 11.31 13.80
C LYS A 229 31.86 10.45 14.97
N GLY A 230 31.25 11.08 15.96
CA GLY A 230 30.55 10.37 17.04
C GLY A 230 29.37 9.55 16.51
N LEU A 231 29.01 8.50 17.24
CA LEU A 231 27.77 7.75 16.99
C LEU A 231 26.64 8.33 17.82
N ILE A 232 25.42 8.23 17.29
CA ILE A 232 24.21 8.61 18.02
C ILE A 232 23.89 7.48 19.01
N SER A 233 24.06 7.71 20.31
CA SER A 233 23.72 6.73 21.35
C SER A 233 22.22 6.63 21.57
N GLU A 234 21.57 7.79 21.68
CA GLU A 234 20.14 7.94 21.95
C GLU A 234 19.55 9.06 21.09
N ILE A 235 18.29 8.87 20.67
CA ILE A 235 17.45 9.94 20.12
C ILE A 235 16.38 10.25 21.15
N ARG A 236 16.44 11.45 21.72
CA ARG A 236 15.52 11.95 22.74
C ARG A 236 14.57 12.97 22.12
N LEU A 237 13.27 12.73 22.26
CA LEU A 237 12.22 13.66 21.84
C LEU A 237 11.70 14.38 23.09
N ILE A 238 11.59 15.71 23.02
CA ILE A 238 11.06 16.54 24.10
C ILE A 238 9.92 17.37 23.53
N GLY A 239 8.75 17.32 24.16
CA GLY A 239 7.59 18.14 23.79
C GLY A 239 6.60 17.48 22.83
N ASN A 240 6.81 16.22 22.43
CA ASN A 240 5.84 15.44 21.67
C ASN A 240 4.69 14.94 22.58
N LYS A 241 3.59 15.69 22.67
CA LYS A 241 2.38 15.30 23.41
C LYS A 241 1.27 14.82 22.49
N ALA A 242 1.24 15.30 21.26
CA ALA A 242 0.21 15.00 20.29
C ALA A 242 0.49 13.79 19.40
N LEU A 243 1.78 13.47 19.20
CA LEU A 243 2.22 12.34 18.39
C LEU A 243 3.06 11.39 19.26
N ASP A 244 2.82 10.10 19.05
CA ASP A 244 3.56 9.04 19.71
C ASP A 244 5.03 9.03 19.27
N ARG A 245 5.91 8.67 20.21
CA ARG A 245 7.35 8.63 19.98
C ARG A 245 7.71 7.70 18.80
N ASP A 246 7.05 6.56 18.72
CA ASP A 246 7.36 5.53 17.71
C ASP A 246 7.00 5.99 16.29
N ASP A 247 5.94 6.77 16.11
CA ASP A 247 5.56 7.36 14.82
C ASP A 247 6.64 8.33 14.33
N ILE A 248 7.12 9.20 15.23
CA ILE A 248 8.18 10.17 14.93
C ILE A 248 9.48 9.44 14.59
N LEU A 249 9.90 8.47 15.42
CA LEU A 249 11.10 7.68 15.17
C LEU A 249 10.99 6.81 13.91
N GLY A 250 9.78 6.37 13.55
CA GLY A 250 9.48 5.64 12.32
C GLY A 250 9.72 6.47 11.07
N ALA A 251 9.31 7.74 11.08
CA ALA A 251 9.52 8.68 9.97
C ALA A 251 10.99 9.10 9.77
N MET A 252 11.80 9.05 10.83
CA MET A 252 13.22 9.41 10.78
C MET A 252 14.07 8.39 10.02
N THR A 253 15.01 8.91 9.23
CA THR A 253 16.05 8.15 8.51
C THR A 253 17.21 7.81 9.44
N VAL A 254 17.55 8.73 10.34
CA VAL A 254 18.62 8.59 11.33
C VAL A 254 18.15 7.64 12.43
N LYS A 255 18.98 6.63 12.70
CA LYS A 255 18.74 5.64 13.77
C LYS A 255 19.89 5.67 14.78
N THR A 256 19.63 5.16 15.98
CA THR A 256 20.67 4.92 17.00
C THR A 256 21.78 4.03 16.45
N ARG A 257 23.01 4.23 16.94
CA ARG A 257 24.27 3.57 16.52
C ARG A 257 24.76 3.93 15.11
N GLN A 258 24.12 4.87 14.41
CA GLN A 258 24.65 5.43 13.16
C GLN A 258 25.60 6.60 13.41
N SER A 259 26.46 6.90 12.43
CA SER A 259 27.34 8.08 12.47
C SER A 259 26.52 9.36 12.32
N LEU A 260 26.91 10.40 13.05
CA LEU A 260 26.27 11.70 12.98
C LEU A 260 26.30 12.25 11.54
N ASN A 261 25.15 12.59 10.98
CA ASN A 261 25.04 13.28 9.69
C ASN A 261 24.02 14.41 9.80
N GLN A 262 24.53 15.65 9.76
CA GLN A 262 23.70 16.84 9.97
C GLN A 262 22.73 17.12 8.81
N GLU A 263 23.07 16.72 7.57
CA GLU A 263 22.16 16.83 6.43
C GLU A 263 20.97 15.88 6.60
N LYS A 264 21.22 14.64 7.06
CA LYS A 264 20.17 13.68 7.37
C LYS A 264 19.29 14.14 8.53
N ILE A 265 19.86 14.75 9.57
CA ILE A 265 19.09 15.32 10.69
C ILE A 265 18.18 16.44 10.20
N LYS A 266 18.68 17.35 9.35
CA LYS A 266 17.84 18.40 8.75
C LYS A 266 16.72 17.83 7.88
N GLY A 267 17.02 16.80 7.08
CA GLY A 267 16.01 16.08 6.31
C GLY A 267 14.95 15.40 7.19
N ASP A 268 15.37 14.81 8.31
CA ASP A 268 14.45 14.20 9.27
C ASP A 268 13.60 15.26 10.00
N ILE A 269 14.16 16.41 10.37
CA ILE A 269 13.37 17.54 10.93
C ILE A 269 12.26 17.95 9.95
N GLN A 270 12.57 18.05 8.66
CA GLN A 270 11.58 18.36 7.63
C GLN A 270 10.49 17.27 7.52
N LYS A 271 10.87 15.99 7.56
CA LYS A 271 9.90 14.87 7.57
C LYS A 271 9.02 14.86 8.81
N ILE A 272 9.58 15.16 9.98
CA ILE A 272 8.81 15.26 11.23
C ILE A 272 7.85 16.45 11.13
N LYS A 273 8.29 17.59 10.59
CA LYS A 273 7.42 18.74 10.35
C LYS A 273 6.25 18.37 9.42
N GLU A 274 6.54 17.70 8.30
CA GLU A 274 5.51 17.19 7.38
C GLU A 274 4.55 16.21 8.08
N LEU A 275 5.05 15.34 8.96
CA LEU A 275 4.22 14.45 9.77
C LEU A 275 3.28 15.24 10.71
N TYR A 276 3.77 16.27 11.38
CA TYR A 276 2.95 17.18 12.19
C TYR A 276 1.91 17.93 11.34
N ASP A 277 2.29 18.40 10.15
CA ASP A 277 1.39 19.04 9.18
C ASP A 277 0.23 18.11 8.82
N THR A 278 0.50 16.82 8.55
CA THR A 278 -0.56 15.83 8.23
C THR A 278 -1.57 15.59 9.35
N LYS A 279 -1.20 15.93 10.60
CA LYS A 279 -2.05 15.83 11.79
C LYS A 279 -2.68 17.19 12.18
N GLY A 280 -2.47 18.23 11.38
CA GLY A 280 -3.04 19.58 11.56
C GLY A 280 -2.20 20.53 12.42
N TYR A 281 -0.93 20.20 12.70
CA TYR A 281 -0.01 21.02 13.50
C TYR A 281 0.97 21.81 12.62
N TYR A 282 0.46 22.66 11.73
CA TYR A 282 1.27 23.42 10.77
C TYR A 282 2.28 24.39 11.38
N ASN A 283 2.00 24.86 12.59
CA ASN A 283 2.86 25.79 13.31
C ASN A 283 3.85 25.05 14.22
N ALA A 284 4.07 23.74 14.04
CA ALA A 284 5.03 23.00 14.84
C ALA A 284 6.47 23.49 14.55
N GLU A 285 7.19 23.82 15.62
CA GLU A 285 8.61 24.17 15.55
C GLU A 285 9.44 23.01 16.10
N ILE A 286 10.46 22.61 15.35
CA ILE A 286 11.34 21.50 15.72
C ILE A 286 12.77 22.02 15.65
N SER A 287 13.50 21.89 16.75
CA SER A 287 14.90 22.28 16.85
C SER A 287 15.74 21.10 17.33
N ASP A 288 16.94 20.96 16.78
CA ASP A 288 17.91 19.95 17.21
C ASP A 288 18.96 20.52 18.16
N ARG A 289 19.30 19.75 19.19
CA ARG A 289 20.45 19.96 20.08
C ARG A 289 21.24 18.66 20.19
N LEU A 290 22.57 18.77 20.12
CA LEU A 290 23.49 17.66 20.32
C LEU A 290 24.08 17.74 21.74
N GLU A 291 23.82 16.73 22.56
CA GLU A 291 24.42 16.59 23.89
C GLU A 291 25.52 15.54 23.85
N LYS A 292 26.64 15.79 24.54
CA LYS A 292 27.73 14.81 24.67
C LYS A 292 27.47 13.97 25.91
N GLU A 293 27.40 12.65 25.73
CA GLU A 293 27.29 11.70 26.82
C GLU A 293 28.63 10.97 26.99
N GLY A 294 29.30 11.23 28.11
CA GLY A 294 30.65 10.73 28.36
C GLY A 294 31.70 11.32 27.40
N THR A 295 32.72 10.52 27.05
CA THR A 295 33.83 11.04 26.24
C THR A 295 33.60 11.00 24.73
N LYS A 296 32.62 10.23 24.20
CA LYS A 296 32.52 9.95 22.74
C LYS A 296 31.15 9.63 22.14
N ASP A 297 30.08 9.53 22.93
CA ASP A 297 28.73 9.27 22.41
C ASP A 297 27.89 10.55 22.37
N ILE A 298 27.04 10.68 21.36
CA ILE A 298 26.22 11.88 21.12
C ILE A 298 24.76 11.51 21.29
N VAL A 299 24.04 12.26 22.13
CA VAL A 299 22.59 12.19 22.25
C VAL A 299 21.99 13.26 21.34
N LEU A 300 21.16 12.84 20.39
CA LEU A 300 20.38 13.75 19.55
C LEU A 300 19.10 14.11 20.29
N VAL A 301 18.97 15.35 20.71
CA VAL A 301 17.76 15.88 21.34
C VAL A 301 16.98 16.67 20.30
N LEU A 302 15.75 16.27 20.02
CA LEU A 302 14.80 17.04 19.21
C LEU A 302 13.79 17.68 20.16
N GLU A 303 13.83 19.01 20.25
CA GLU A 303 12.86 19.80 21.01
C GLU A 303 11.75 20.23 20.05
N ILE A 304 10.53 19.78 20.35
CA ILE A 304 9.33 19.96 19.54
C ILE A 304 8.36 20.87 20.30
N LYS A 305 8.02 22.00 19.70
CA LYS A 305 6.90 22.85 20.12
C LYS A 305 5.75 22.63 19.15
N GLU A 306 4.77 21.83 19.56
CA GLU A 306 3.68 21.39 18.67
C GLU A 306 2.72 22.52 18.29
N ASN A 307 2.53 23.52 19.17
CA ASN A 307 1.55 24.60 19.04
C ASN A 307 0.11 24.07 18.83
N SER A 308 -0.86 24.96 18.60
CA SER A 308 -2.28 24.58 18.46
C SER A 308 -2.60 24.02 17.07
N ARG A 309 -3.48 23.01 17.02
CA ARG A 309 -4.03 22.52 15.74
C ARG A 309 -4.76 23.62 14.99
N VAL A 310 -4.48 23.75 13.71
CA VAL A 310 -5.18 24.66 12.79
C VAL A 310 -6.07 23.86 11.83
N TYR A 311 -7.21 24.44 11.47
CA TYR A 311 -8.20 23.80 10.60
C TYR A 311 -8.46 24.67 9.37
N ILE A 312 -8.91 24.03 8.29
CA ILE A 312 -9.38 24.71 7.07
C ILE A 312 -10.63 25.52 7.43
N ARG A 313 -10.53 26.85 7.24
CA ARG A 313 -11.61 27.81 7.48
C ARG A 313 -12.45 28.08 6.25
N SER A 314 -11.82 28.21 5.09
CA SER A 314 -12.51 28.40 3.82
C SER A 314 -11.76 27.81 2.66
N ILE A 315 -12.53 27.34 1.67
CA ILE A 315 -12.05 26.96 0.35
C ILE A 315 -12.77 27.88 -0.64
N THR A 316 -12.01 28.66 -1.39
CA THR A 316 -12.53 29.61 -2.37
C THR A 316 -12.05 29.24 -3.77
N PHE A 317 -12.89 29.56 -4.76
CA PHE A 317 -12.59 29.38 -6.16
C PHE A 317 -12.60 30.74 -6.86
N GLU A 318 -11.70 30.92 -7.82
CA GLU A 318 -11.66 32.09 -8.69
C GLU A 318 -11.76 31.63 -10.14
N GLY A 319 -12.66 32.24 -10.91
CA GLY A 319 -12.89 31.89 -12.33
C GLY A 319 -13.85 30.73 -12.56
N ASN A 320 -14.60 30.30 -11.55
CA ASN A 320 -15.69 29.32 -11.66
C ASN A 320 -17.03 30.01 -12.01
N ASP A 321 -17.22 30.37 -13.27
CA ASP A 321 -18.44 31.08 -13.71
C ASP A 321 -19.61 30.13 -13.97
N SER A 322 -19.31 28.89 -14.38
CA SER A 322 -20.32 27.89 -14.79
C SER A 322 -20.82 27.03 -13.63
N PHE A 323 -20.05 26.91 -12.55
CA PHE A 323 -20.39 26.11 -11.36
C PHE A 323 -20.20 26.92 -10.09
N SER A 324 -21.10 26.73 -9.13
CA SER A 324 -20.98 27.41 -7.84
C SER A 324 -19.84 26.83 -7.01
N THR A 325 -19.18 27.68 -6.21
CA THR A 325 -18.14 27.26 -5.26
C THR A 325 -18.62 26.11 -4.37
N LYS A 326 -19.89 26.13 -3.95
CA LYS A 326 -20.47 25.08 -3.11
C LYS A 326 -20.53 23.73 -3.82
N GLU A 327 -20.85 23.70 -5.12
CA GLU A 327 -20.86 22.47 -5.91
C GLU A 327 -19.46 21.89 -6.02
N LEU A 328 -18.45 22.72 -6.31
CA LEU A 328 -17.06 22.29 -6.42
C LEU A 328 -16.52 21.78 -5.08
N VAL A 329 -16.77 22.48 -3.97
CA VAL A 329 -16.37 22.02 -2.62
C VAL A 329 -17.01 20.68 -2.27
N ASN A 330 -18.28 20.45 -2.62
CA ASN A 330 -18.95 19.18 -2.34
C ASN A 330 -18.39 17.98 -3.12
N MET A 331 -17.64 18.21 -4.21
CA MET A 331 -16.97 17.16 -4.98
C MET A 331 -15.58 16.82 -4.42
N MET A 332 -15.03 17.68 -3.57
CA MET A 332 -13.74 17.48 -2.91
C MET A 332 -13.92 16.61 -1.67
N THR A 333 -12.91 15.80 -1.36
CA THR A 333 -12.81 15.14 -0.06
C THR A 333 -12.32 16.11 1.03
N THR A 334 -11.49 17.07 0.64
CA THR A 334 -11.03 18.16 1.51
C THR A 334 -12.18 19.14 1.78
N ASN A 335 -12.53 19.34 3.05
CA ASN A 335 -13.61 20.24 3.44
C ASN A 335 -13.28 21.01 4.73
N THR A 336 -14.02 22.09 4.98
CA THR A 336 -14.00 22.84 6.23
C THR A 336 -14.51 22.01 7.41
N ARG A 337 -14.11 22.40 8.63
CA ARG A 337 -14.52 21.69 9.85
C ARG A 337 -16.05 21.73 10.02
N THR A 338 -16.66 20.56 10.15
CA THR A 338 -18.11 20.42 10.40
C THR A 338 -18.44 20.43 11.90
N LEU A 339 -19.72 20.57 12.25
CA LEU A 339 -20.20 20.62 13.65
C LEU A 339 -19.79 19.36 14.47
N LEU A 340 -19.58 18.23 13.80
CA LEU A 340 -19.14 16.94 14.36
C LEU A 340 -17.65 16.63 14.10
N GLY A 341 -16.84 17.63 13.73
CA GLY A 341 -15.43 17.44 13.36
C GLY A 341 -14.50 16.92 14.47
N PHE A 342 -15.04 16.62 15.66
CA PHE A 342 -14.33 15.88 16.71
C PHE A 342 -14.34 14.35 16.50
N ILE A 343 -15.23 13.82 15.64
CA ILE A 343 -15.33 12.39 15.33
C ILE A 343 -14.64 12.05 14.00
N THR A 344 -14.74 12.93 13.01
CA THR A 344 -14.42 12.60 11.60
C THR A 344 -13.09 13.17 11.09
N ASP A 345 -12.24 13.74 11.96
CA ASP A 345 -11.01 14.46 11.59
C ASP A 345 -11.24 15.54 10.48
N SER A 346 -12.48 16.03 10.35
CA SER A 346 -12.87 16.96 9.30
C SER A 346 -12.26 18.34 9.52
N GLY A 347 -11.77 18.95 8.43
CA GLY A 347 -11.10 20.25 8.49
C GLY A 347 -9.59 20.19 8.65
N ILE A 348 -8.96 19.01 8.72
CA ILE A 348 -7.49 18.88 8.66
C ILE A 348 -7.05 18.90 7.18
N LEU A 349 -6.08 19.76 6.84
CA LEU A 349 -5.53 19.80 5.50
C LEU A 349 -4.57 18.62 5.28
N LYS A 350 -4.85 17.83 4.23
CA LYS A 350 -3.94 16.80 3.71
C LYS A 350 -3.58 17.19 2.28
N THR A 351 -2.33 17.60 2.06
CA THR A 351 -1.88 18.14 0.76
C THR A 351 -2.06 17.14 -0.39
N ASP A 352 -1.79 15.86 -0.16
CA ASP A 352 -1.99 14.82 -1.18
C ASP A 352 -3.46 14.62 -1.53
N GLN A 353 -4.36 14.70 -0.54
CA GLN A 353 -5.80 14.65 -0.77
C GLN A 353 -6.26 15.87 -1.59
N LEU A 354 -5.75 17.07 -1.28
CA LEU A 354 -6.08 18.28 -2.01
C LEU A 354 -5.61 18.22 -3.47
N LYS A 355 -4.41 17.67 -3.74
CA LYS A 355 -3.92 17.43 -5.11
C LYS A 355 -4.82 16.46 -5.88
N GLN A 356 -5.25 15.38 -5.24
CA GLN A 356 -6.23 14.45 -5.83
C GLN A 356 -7.57 15.14 -6.09
N ASP A 357 -8.02 16.00 -5.18
CA ASP A 357 -9.26 16.75 -5.35
C ASP A 357 -9.19 17.72 -6.55
N VAL A 358 -8.05 18.38 -6.78
CA VAL A 358 -7.83 19.19 -8.00
C VAL A 358 -7.90 18.35 -9.27
N GLN A 359 -7.36 17.13 -9.27
CA GLN A 359 -7.48 16.20 -10.40
C GLN A 359 -8.94 15.77 -10.62
N LYS A 360 -9.69 15.49 -9.55
CA LYS A 360 -11.13 15.18 -9.63
C LYS A 360 -11.92 16.34 -10.21
N LEU A 361 -11.65 17.57 -9.76
CA LEU A 361 -12.29 18.77 -10.30
C LEU A 361 -11.95 18.95 -11.78
N THR A 362 -10.69 18.73 -12.16
CA THR A 362 -10.25 18.84 -13.57
C THR A 362 -11.00 17.83 -14.43
N ALA A 363 -11.13 16.58 -13.96
CA ALA A 363 -11.94 15.56 -14.62
C ALA A 363 -13.42 15.96 -14.70
N PHE A 364 -14.00 16.52 -13.62
CA PHE A 364 -15.39 17.00 -13.62
C PHE A 364 -15.64 18.07 -14.68
N TYR A 365 -14.73 19.03 -14.85
CA TYR A 365 -14.84 20.04 -15.90
C TYR A 365 -14.78 19.42 -17.30
N PHE A 366 -13.86 18.47 -17.55
CA PHE A 366 -13.82 17.74 -18.82
C PHE A 366 -15.08 16.92 -19.07
N ASN A 367 -15.61 16.26 -18.05
CA ASN A 367 -16.85 15.47 -18.13
C ASN A 367 -18.09 16.35 -18.32
N SER A 368 -17.99 17.64 -17.99
CA SER A 368 -19.07 18.61 -18.17
C SER A 368 -19.02 19.35 -19.51
N GLY A 369 -18.01 19.09 -20.36
CA GLY A 369 -17.88 19.65 -21.70
C GLY A 369 -16.85 20.76 -21.85
N PHE A 370 -16.08 21.06 -20.81
CA PHE A 370 -15.04 22.09 -20.85
C PHE A 370 -13.69 21.50 -21.27
N VAL A 371 -13.52 21.26 -22.57
CA VAL A 371 -12.34 20.57 -23.14
C VAL A 371 -11.02 21.28 -22.83
N ASN A 372 -11.07 22.61 -22.67
CA ASN A 372 -9.90 23.45 -22.44
C ASN A 372 -9.78 23.93 -20.98
N ALA A 373 -10.49 23.28 -20.04
CA ALA A 373 -10.45 23.66 -18.63
C ALA A 373 -9.04 23.46 -18.04
N GLN A 374 -8.57 24.44 -17.29
CA GLN A 374 -7.31 24.40 -16.55
C GLN A 374 -7.55 24.81 -15.11
N ILE A 375 -7.14 23.95 -14.17
CA ILE A 375 -7.18 24.24 -12.74
C ILE A 375 -5.74 24.39 -12.26
N ALA A 376 -5.42 25.55 -11.69
CA ALA A 376 -4.08 25.84 -11.18
C ALA A 376 -3.81 25.12 -9.86
N GLU A 377 -2.54 25.04 -9.47
CA GLU A 377 -2.18 24.53 -8.15
C GLU A 377 -2.83 25.38 -7.04
N PRO A 378 -3.36 24.75 -5.97
CA PRO A 378 -4.01 25.48 -4.89
C PRO A 378 -3.05 26.39 -4.15
N VAL A 379 -3.45 27.65 -3.96
CA VAL A 379 -2.73 28.61 -3.13
C VAL A 379 -3.19 28.42 -1.68
N ILE A 380 -2.31 27.92 -0.83
CA ILE A 380 -2.57 27.67 0.59
C ILE A 380 -1.97 28.83 1.40
N THR A 381 -2.82 29.52 2.17
CA THR A 381 -2.41 30.58 3.10
C THR A 381 -2.87 30.21 4.51
N HIS A 382 -2.14 30.67 5.53
CA HIS A 382 -2.46 30.39 6.92
C HIS A 382 -2.26 31.63 7.79
N ASP A 383 -3.07 31.73 8.85
CA ASP A 383 -2.93 32.69 9.95
C ASP A 383 -3.14 31.97 11.29
N ASP A 384 -3.10 32.71 12.40
CA ASP A 384 -3.35 32.17 13.75
C ASP A 384 -4.77 31.57 13.91
N LYS A 385 -5.70 31.88 13.01
CA LYS A 385 -7.12 31.48 13.07
C LYS A 385 -7.43 30.24 12.23
N GLY A 386 -6.60 29.90 11.24
CA GLY A 386 -6.69 28.68 10.45
C GLY A 386 -6.07 28.76 9.05
N ILE A 387 -6.46 27.81 8.19
CA ILE A 387 -5.94 27.65 6.83
C ILE A 387 -7.00 28.10 5.81
N TYR A 388 -6.58 28.83 4.78
CA TYR A 388 -7.42 29.28 3.67
C TYR A 388 -6.84 28.75 2.35
N ILE A 389 -7.69 28.10 1.56
CA ILE A 389 -7.33 27.47 0.30
C ILE A 389 -8.00 28.23 -0.83
N LYS A 390 -7.23 28.69 -1.81
CA LYS A 390 -7.74 29.35 -3.01
C LYS A 390 -7.35 28.54 -4.25
N ILE A 391 -8.34 28.15 -5.05
CA ILE A 391 -8.16 27.38 -6.29
C ILE A 391 -8.56 28.25 -7.47
N ILE A 392 -7.63 28.45 -8.41
CA ILE A 392 -7.88 29.28 -9.60
C ILE A 392 -8.27 28.34 -10.75
N VAL A 393 -9.40 28.63 -11.39
CA VAL A 393 -9.99 27.85 -12.48
C VAL A 393 -10.08 28.73 -13.73
N ARG A 394 -9.70 28.16 -14.87
CA ARG A 394 -9.96 28.72 -16.20
C ARG A 394 -10.83 27.72 -16.94
N GLU A 395 -12.14 27.94 -16.95
CA GLU A 395 -13.10 26.95 -17.48
C GLU A 395 -12.99 26.76 -18.99
N GLY A 396 -12.78 27.86 -19.74
CA GLY A 396 -12.82 27.82 -21.21
C GLY A 396 -14.24 27.69 -21.76
N LYS A 397 -14.37 27.43 -23.07
CA LYS A 397 -15.68 27.24 -23.73
C LYS A 397 -16.20 25.82 -23.48
N ARG A 398 -17.52 25.70 -23.38
CA ARG A 398 -18.22 24.41 -23.27
C ARG A 398 -18.58 23.88 -24.66
N PHE A 399 -18.26 22.62 -24.93
CA PHE A 399 -18.47 21.96 -26.23
C PHE A 399 -19.57 20.91 -26.17
N LYS A 400 -20.31 20.77 -27.27
CA LYS A 400 -21.25 19.66 -27.51
C LYS A 400 -20.65 18.65 -28.48
N ILE A 401 -21.16 17.43 -28.44
CA ILE A 401 -20.80 16.37 -29.37
C ILE A 401 -21.51 16.65 -30.70
N GLY A 402 -20.74 16.79 -31.77
CA GLY A 402 -21.23 16.91 -33.14
C GLY A 402 -21.51 15.53 -33.71
N LYS A 403 -20.71 15.10 -34.68
CA LYS A 403 -20.82 13.80 -35.33
C LYS A 403 -20.18 12.70 -34.47
N VAL A 404 -20.85 11.55 -34.35
CA VAL A 404 -20.28 10.34 -33.72
C VAL A 404 -20.21 9.24 -34.76
N GLU A 405 -19.00 8.70 -34.98
CA GLU A 405 -18.75 7.63 -35.94
C GLU A 405 -17.96 6.49 -35.31
N ILE A 406 -18.17 5.27 -35.80
CA ILE A 406 -17.32 4.12 -35.49
C ILE A 406 -16.75 3.63 -36.83
N SER A 407 -15.42 3.71 -36.98
CA SER A 407 -14.70 3.32 -38.19
C SER A 407 -13.74 2.15 -37.94
N GLY A 408 -13.14 1.62 -39.00
CA GLY A 408 -12.21 0.48 -38.92
C GLY A 408 -12.91 -0.87 -39.10
N ASP A 409 -12.43 -1.89 -38.39
CA ASP A 409 -12.83 -3.28 -38.58
C ASP A 409 -14.29 -3.56 -38.18
N TYR A 410 -14.95 -4.48 -38.89
CA TYR A 410 -16.31 -4.93 -38.60
C TYR A 410 -16.33 -6.09 -37.59
N LEU A 411 -17.33 -6.06 -36.70
CA LEU A 411 -17.66 -7.12 -35.75
C LEU A 411 -18.93 -7.86 -36.19
N THR A 412 -19.28 -8.93 -35.48
CA THR A 412 -20.55 -9.64 -35.67
C THR A 412 -21.73 -8.75 -35.29
N LYS A 413 -21.58 -7.93 -34.24
CA LYS A 413 -22.55 -6.86 -33.92
C LYS A 413 -22.53 -5.76 -34.99
N THR A 414 -23.71 -5.33 -35.41
CA THR A 414 -23.83 -4.23 -36.39
C THR A 414 -23.34 -2.92 -35.78
N ARG A 415 -22.97 -1.96 -36.63
CA ARG A 415 -22.59 -0.62 -36.16
C ARG A 415 -23.73 0.03 -35.40
N ASP A 416 -24.98 -0.12 -35.86
CA ASP A 416 -26.16 0.44 -35.22
C ASP A 416 -26.38 -0.13 -33.81
N ASP A 417 -26.14 -1.43 -33.63
CA ASP A 417 -26.19 -2.06 -32.29
C ASP A 417 -25.11 -1.51 -31.36
N LEU A 418 -23.90 -1.28 -31.88
CA LEU A 418 -22.81 -0.67 -31.11
C LEU A 418 -23.11 0.80 -30.76
N PHE A 419 -23.64 1.57 -31.71
CA PHE A 419 -24.07 2.96 -31.49
C PHE A 419 -25.17 3.06 -30.43
N ALA A 420 -26.11 2.11 -30.41
CA ALA A 420 -27.19 2.09 -29.43
C ALA A 420 -26.68 1.92 -27.98
N LEU A 421 -25.52 1.28 -27.80
CA LEU A 421 -24.88 1.08 -26.50
C LEU A 421 -24.07 2.30 -26.02
N LEU A 422 -23.72 3.24 -26.91
CA LEU A 422 -22.90 4.41 -26.56
C LEU A 422 -23.70 5.45 -25.76
N LYS A 423 -23.03 6.05 -24.79
CA LYS A 423 -23.56 7.18 -24.01
C LYS A 423 -23.33 8.51 -24.72
N SER A 424 -22.23 8.62 -25.46
CA SER A 424 -21.86 9.78 -26.26
C SER A 424 -22.74 9.84 -27.51
N LYS A 425 -23.74 10.70 -27.49
CA LYS A 425 -24.66 10.94 -28.61
C LYS A 425 -24.54 12.37 -29.11
N THR A 426 -24.79 12.57 -30.40
CA THR A 426 -24.88 13.90 -31.01
C THR A 426 -25.82 14.80 -30.22
N GLY A 427 -25.38 16.02 -29.93
CA GLY A 427 -26.12 17.03 -29.17
C GLY A 427 -25.87 17.02 -27.65
N ASN A 428 -25.36 15.90 -27.09
CA ASN A 428 -24.94 15.87 -25.68
C ASN A 428 -23.73 16.79 -25.47
N TYR A 429 -23.51 17.23 -24.22
CA TYR A 429 -22.24 17.86 -23.88
C TYR A 429 -21.10 16.86 -23.98
N TYR A 430 -19.92 17.33 -24.38
CA TYR A 430 -18.72 16.50 -24.37
C TYR A 430 -18.48 15.97 -22.95
N ASP A 431 -18.32 14.65 -22.82
CA ASP A 431 -18.05 14.01 -21.54
C ASP A 431 -16.92 13.01 -21.74
N ARG A 432 -15.74 13.33 -21.20
CA ARG A 432 -14.54 12.49 -21.35
C ARG A 432 -14.73 11.11 -20.74
N GLU A 433 -15.40 11.01 -19.59
CA GLU A 433 -15.67 9.72 -18.94
C GLU A 433 -16.66 8.89 -19.75
N ALA A 434 -17.68 9.51 -20.34
CA ALA A 434 -18.58 8.82 -21.26
C ALA A 434 -17.82 8.27 -22.48
N ILE A 435 -16.93 9.07 -23.09
CA ILE A 435 -16.12 8.66 -24.23
C ILE A 435 -15.19 7.49 -23.87
N THR A 436 -14.53 7.53 -22.71
CA THR A 436 -13.70 6.40 -22.25
C THR A 436 -14.53 5.14 -22.04
N LYS A 437 -15.73 5.24 -21.42
CA LYS A 437 -16.63 4.09 -21.26
C LYS A 437 -17.16 3.55 -22.58
N ASP A 438 -17.39 4.44 -23.55
CA ASP A 438 -17.81 4.06 -24.89
C ASP A 438 -16.69 3.32 -25.64
N MET A 439 -15.43 3.77 -25.53
CA MET A 439 -14.26 3.03 -26.01
C MET A 439 -14.18 1.63 -25.38
N GLU A 440 -14.28 1.55 -24.06
CA GLU A 440 -14.29 0.28 -23.32
C GLU A 440 -15.44 -0.62 -23.77
N THR A 441 -16.63 -0.07 -24.05
CA THR A 441 -17.80 -0.83 -24.49
C THR A 441 -17.60 -1.43 -25.89
N ILE A 442 -17.04 -0.64 -26.81
CA ILE A 442 -16.71 -1.10 -28.17
C ILE A 442 -15.57 -2.14 -28.11
N GLN A 443 -14.54 -1.87 -27.32
CA GLN A 443 -13.42 -2.80 -27.12
C GLN A 443 -13.91 -4.11 -26.49
N LEU A 444 -14.79 -4.03 -25.49
CA LEU A 444 -15.40 -5.19 -24.84
C LEU A 444 -16.15 -6.06 -25.85
N ALA A 445 -16.97 -5.44 -26.71
CA ALA A 445 -17.69 -6.14 -27.76
C ALA A 445 -16.74 -6.89 -28.72
N ALA A 446 -15.62 -6.27 -29.09
CA ALA A 446 -14.59 -6.95 -29.90
C ALA A 446 -13.92 -8.08 -29.12
N THR A 447 -13.49 -7.84 -27.89
CA THR A 447 -12.81 -8.87 -27.09
C THR A 447 -13.70 -10.06 -26.76
N ASP A 448 -15.02 -9.86 -26.62
CA ASP A 448 -15.98 -10.94 -26.36
C ASP A 448 -16.26 -11.81 -27.60
N GLU A 449 -15.93 -11.32 -28.80
CA GLU A 449 -15.90 -12.12 -30.03
C GLU A 449 -14.58 -12.90 -30.21
N GLY A 450 -13.63 -12.79 -29.27
CA GLY A 450 -12.35 -13.52 -29.29
C GLY A 450 -11.13 -12.66 -29.64
N TYR A 451 -11.31 -11.36 -29.92
CA TYR A 451 -10.24 -10.47 -30.34
C TYR A 451 -9.51 -9.84 -29.15
N ALA A 452 -8.60 -10.57 -28.51
CA ALA A 452 -7.97 -10.16 -27.24
C ALA A 452 -7.16 -8.86 -27.32
N TYR A 453 -6.57 -8.56 -28.48
CA TYR A 453 -5.75 -7.37 -28.73
C TYR A 453 -6.50 -6.27 -29.46
N ALA A 454 -7.85 -6.27 -29.39
CA ALA A 454 -8.64 -5.22 -29.99
C ALA A 454 -8.32 -3.87 -29.34
N ASP A 455 -8.09 -2.86 -30.17
CA ASP A 455 -7.80 -1.49 -29.76
C ASP A 455 -8.83 -0.52 -30.34
N VAL A 456 -9.23 0.45 -29.53
CA VAL A 456 -10.20 1.49 -29.92
C VAL A 456 -9.58 2.85 -29.65
N ASN A 457 -9.31 3.59 -30.70
CA ASN A 457 -8.70 4.93 -30.58
C ASN A 457 -9.74 6.02 -30.91
N PRO A 458 -10.05 6.94 -29.96
CA PRO A 458 -10.97 8.04 -30.21
C PRO A 458 -10.24 9.17 -30.94
N LYS A 459 -10.52 9.34 -32.24
CA LYS A 459 -10.11 10.54 -32.98
C LYS A 459 -11.13 11.63 -32.73
N THR A 460 -10.66 12.73 -32.12
CA THR A 460 -11.49 13.90 -31.84
C THR A 460 -11.13 15.04 -32.78
N VAL A 461 -12.14 15.67 -33.36
CA VAL A 461 -11.97 16.88 -34.20
C VAL A 461 -12.76 18.00 -33.54
N THR A 462 -12.07 19.07 -33.14
CA THR A 462 -12.68 20.17 -32.38
C THR A 462 -12.97 21.34 -33.30
N HIS A 463 -14.24 21.76 -33.34
CA HIS A 463 -14.73 22.90 -34.11
C HIS A 463 -14.99 24.08 -33.18
N GLU A 464 -13.94 24.88 -32.91
CA GLU A 464 -14.00 25.97 -31.91
C GLU A 464 -15.04 27.05 -32.17
N LYS A 465 -15.36 27.32 -33.44
CA LYS A 465 -16.37 28.34 -33.83
C LYS A 465 -17.78 27.87 -33.50
N GLU A 466 -18.08 26.61 -33.75
CA GLU A 466 -19.40 26.00 -33.57
C GLU A 466 -19.58 25.41 -32.17
N GLN A 467 -18.51 25.37 -31.37
CA GLN A 467 -18.46 24.72 -30.06
C GLN A 467 -18.85 23.24 -30.14
N LEU A 468 -18.43 22.57 -31.22
CA LEU A 468 -18.68 21.16 -31.46
C LEU A 468 -17.39 20.34 -31.40
N VAL A 469 -17.50 19.09 -30.95
CA VAL A 469 -16.44 18.08 -31.03
C VAL A 469 -17.01 16.86 -31.73
N ASP A 470 -16.42 16.51 -32.87
CA ASP A 470 -16.74 15.27 -33.58
C ASP A 470 -15.89 14.14 -33.01
N LEU A 471 -16.50 12.97 -32.85
CA LEU A 471 -15.91 11.77 -32.27
C LEU A 471 -15.90 10.65 -33.32
N ASN A 472 -14.73 10.12 -33.64
CA ASN A 472 -14.60 8.92 -34.45
C ASN A 472 -13.85 7.83 -33.68
N PHE A 473 -14.55 6.78 -33.28
CA PHE A 473 -13.96 5.61 -32.63
C PHE A 473 -13.40 4.67 -33.70
N GLN A 474 -12.08 4.66 -33.85
CA GLN A 474 -11.41 3.77 -34.79
C GLN A 474 -11.11 2.41 -34.12
N LEU A 475 -11.83 1.37 -34.52
CA LEU A 475 -11.66 0.00 -34.02
C LEU A 475 -10.67 -0.77 -34.89
N THR A 476 -9.66 -1.38 -34.26
CA THR A 476 -8.76 -2.36 -34.87
C THR A 476 -8.90 -3.67 -34.11
N LYS A 477 -9.39 -4.73 -34.75
CA LYS A 477 -9.74 -5.98 -34.06
C LYS A 477 -8.52 -6.85 -33.75
N GLY A 478 -7.52 -6.89 -34.62
CA GLY A 478 -6.40 -7.83 -34.48
C GLY A 478 -6.79 -9.30 -34.79
N GLU A 479 -6.06 -10.25 -34.20
CA GLU A 479 -6.27 -11.69 -34.43
C GLU A 479 -7.19 -12.33 -33.38
N LEU A 480 -7.87 -13.42 -33.76
CA LEU A 480 -8.66 -14.24 -32.83
C LEU A 480 -7.73 -15.03 -31.91
N ILE A 481 -8.00 -14.96 -30.60
CA ILE A 481 -7.18 -15.61 -29.58
C ILE A 481 -7.99 -16.65 -28.80
N TYR A 482 -7.42 -17.84 -28.67
CA TYR A 482 -7.96 -18.93 -27.85
C TYR A 482 -7.22 -19.04 -26.53
N ILE A 483 -7.93 -19.38 -25.47
CA ILE A 483 -7.34 -19.68 -24.16
C ILE A 483 -6.68 -21.06 -24.26
N SER A 484 -5.37 -21.13 -24.01
CA SER A 484 -4.60 -22.39 -24.07
C SER A 484 -4.67 -23.12 -22.73
N ARG A 485 -4.03 -22.57 -21.69
CA ARG A 485 -4.02 -23.14 -20.34
C ARG A 485 -4.37 -22.10 -19.30
N ILE A 486 -5.03 -22.56 -18.24
CA ILE A 486 -5.31 -21.76 -17.04
C ILE A 486 -4.49 -22.32 -15.87
N GLY A 487 -3.38 -21.65 -15.58
CA GLY A 487 -2.53 -21.94 -14.44
C GLY A 487 -3.05 -21.27 -13.18
N ILE A 488 -3.17 -22.00 -12.07
CA ILE A 488 -3.56 -21.45 -10.77
C ILE A 488 -2.40 -21.70 -9.80
N SER A 489 -2.00 -20.67 -9.05
CA SER A 489 -0.89 -20.76 -8.10
C SER A 489 -1.12 -19.89 -6.86
N GLY A 490 -0.42 -20.23 -5.76
CA GLY A 490 -0.54 -19.56 -4.46
C GLY A 490 -1.67 -20.09 -3.58
N ASN A 491 -2.48 -21.02 -4.09
CA ASN A 491 -3.52 -21.74 -3.34
C ASN A 491 -2.93 -22.92 -2.55
N THR A 492 -2.29 -22.62 -1.42
CA THR A 492 -1.63 -23.62 -0.56
C THR A 492 -2.63 -24.47 0.25
N ILE A 493 -3.77 -23.89 0.61
CA ILE A 493 -4.83 -24.52 1.40
C ILE A 493 -6.02 -24.84 0.49
N THR A 494 -6.48 -23.85 -0.27
CA THR A 494 -7.64 -23.92 -1.16
C THR A 494 -7.34 -24.85 -2.32
N ARG A 495 -8.21 -25.84 -2.53
CA ARG A 495 -8.07 -26.77 -3.65
C ARG A 495 -8.26 -26.03 -4.98
N ASP A 496 -7.44 -26.36 -5.97
CA ASP A 496 -7.50 -25.79 -7.34
C ASP A 496 -8.93 -25.77 -7.89
N LYS A 497 -9.66 -26.89 -7.72
CA LYS A 497 -11.05 -27.06 -8.14
C LYS A 497 -12.00 -25.95 -7.65
N VAL A 498 -11.80 -25.45 -6.43
CA VAL A 498 -12.64 -24.40 -5.83
C VAL A 498 -12.48 -23.08 -6.59
N ILE A 499 -11.26 -22.78 -7.03
CA ILE A 499 -10.95 -21.60 -7.85
C ILE A 499 -11.45 -21.86 -9.27
N ARG A 500 -11.13 -23.02 -9.85
CA ARG A 500 -11.44 -23.38 -11.23
C ARG A 500 -12.95 -23.37 -11.53
N ARG A 501 -13.78 -23.91 -10.63
CA ARG A 501 -15.26 -23.90 -10.80
C ARG A 501 -15.88 -22.50 -10.77
N GLN A 502 -15.17 -21.51 -10.23
CA GLN A 502 -15.63 -20.13 -10.16
C GLN A 502 -15.31 -19.35 -11.44
N LEU A 503 -14.45 -19.88 -12.31
CA LEU A 503 -14.09 -19.27 -13.58
C LEU A 503 -15.23 -19.43 -14.59
N SER A 504 -15.54 -18.35 -15.30
CA SER A 504 -16.47 -18.36 -16.44
C SER A 504 -15.77 -18.65 -17.77
N ILE A 505 -14.43 -18.72 -17.76
CA ILE A 505 -13.58 -19.13 -18.88
C ILE A 505 -13.13 -20.58 -18.68
N VAL A 506 -13.00 -21.31 -19.78
CA VAL A 506 -12.40 -22.66 -19.80
C VAL A 506 -11.29 -22.73 -20.84
N GLU A 507 -10.39 -23.70 -20.68
CA GLU A 507 -9.33 -23.96 -21.66
C GLU A 507 -9.96 -24.35 -23.01
N GLY A 508 -9.48 -23.75 -24.09
CA GLY A 508 -10.03 -23.89 -25.44
C GLY A 508 -11.10 -22.86 -25.82
N ASP A 509 -11.65 -22.10 -24.87
CA ASP A 509 -12.59 -21.00 -25.19
C ASP A 509 -11.90 -19.89 -25.99
N LEU A 510 -12.68 -19.17 -26.80
CA LEU A 510 -12.26 -17.86 -27.29
C LEU A 510 -12.06 -16.90 -26.11
N TYR A 511 -11.07 -16.02 -26.23
CA TYR A 511 -10.85 -14.96 -25.25
C TYR A 511 -12.13 -14.12 -25.08
N SER A 512 -12.43 -13.72 -23.84
CA SER A 512 -13.53 -12.80 -23.53
C SER A 512 -13.20 -12.02 -22.27
N SER A 513 -13.12 -10.70 -22.40
CA SER A 513 -12.90 -9.81 -21.26
C SER A 513 -14.07 -9.84 -20.28
N SER A 514 -15.31 -10.01 -20.78
CA SER A 514 -16.50 -10.15 -19.92
C SER A 514 -16.42 -11.40 -19.04
N LYS A 515 -16.07 -12.56 -19.62
CA LYS A 515 -15.89 -13.80 -18.85
C LYS A 515 -14.73 -13.69 -17.87
N LEU A 516 -13.61 -13.06 -18.24
CA LEU A 516 -12.48 -12.81 -17.35
C LEU A 516 -12.87 -11.93 -16.15
N LYS A 517 -13.54 -10.81 -16.40
CA LYS A 517 -14.04 -9.90 -15.35
C LYS A 517 -15.04 -10.59 -14.43
N LYS A 518 -15.93 -11.43 -14.98
CA LYS A 518 -16.87 -12.25 -14.19
C LYS A 518 -16.13 -13.27 -13.32
N SER A 519 -15.08 -13.90 -13.85
CA SER A 519 -14.21 -14.84 -13.12
C SER A 519 -13.50 -14.15 -11.96
N TYR A 520 -12.87 -13.00 -12.21
CA TYR A 520 -12.22 -12.18 -11.19
C TYR A 520 -13.21 -11.78 -10.09
N SER A 521 -14.38 -11.27 -10.48
CA SER A 521 -15.43 -10.86 -9.54
C SER A 521 -15.94 -12.03 -8.70
N GLY A 522 -16.10 -13.20 -9.32
CA GLY A 522 -16.50 -14.43 -8.64
C GLY A 522 -15.48 -14.88 -7.60
N LEU A 523 -14.19 -14.86 -7.94
CA LEU A 523 -13.11 -15.20 -6.99
C LEU A 523 -13.02 -14.19 -5.85
N ASN A 524 -13.21 -12.90 -6.12
CA ASN A 524 -13.25 -11.87 -5.08
C ASN A 524 -14.47 -12.04 -4.15
N TYR A 525 -15.61 -12.49 -4.69
CA TYR A 525 -16.82 -12.76 -3.93
C TYR A 525 -16.65 -13.93 -2.94
N LEU A 526 -15.77 -14.90 -3.23
CA LEU A 526 -15.44 -15.99 -2.28
C LEU A 526 -14.83 -15.46 -0.98
N ARG A 527 -14.12 -14.32 -1.02
CA ARG A 527 -13.40 -13.74 0.13
C ARG A 527 -12.35 -14.69 0.75
N TYR A 528 -11.80 -15.63 -0.02
CA TYR A 528 -10.72 -16.52 0.43
C TYR A 528 -9.31 -15.94 0.23
N PHE A 529 -9.21 -14.87 -0.57
CA PHE A 529 -7.95 -14.29 -1.02
C PHE A 529 -7.84 -12.81 -0.60
N GLU A 530 -6.61 -12.36 -0.28
CA GLU A 530 -6.26 -10.93 -0.13
C GLU A 530 -6.04 -10.29 -1.49
N GLU A 531 -5.39 -11.03 -2.39
CA GLU A 531 -4.93 -10.58 -3.69
C GLU A 531 -5.21 -11.66 -4.73
N ILE A 532 -5.70 -11.24 -5.89
CA ILE A 532 -5.99 -12.08 -7.03
C ILE A 532 -5.39 -11.35 -8.24
N ASP A 533 -4.36 -11.94 -8.84
CA ASP A 533 -3.63 -11.38 -9.96
C ASP A 533 -3.85 -12.27 -11.19
N PHE A 534 -4.49 -11.72 -12.23
CA PHE A 534 -4.70 -12.38 -13.51
C PHE A 534 -3.63 -11.91 -14.48
N GLN A 535 -2.68 -12.78 -14.79
CA GLN A 535 -1.65 -12.51 -15.77
C GLN A 535 -1.97 -13.22 -17.07
N THR A 536 -1.94 -12.49 -18.18
CA THR A 536 -2.12 -13.05 -19.52
C THR A 536 -0.77 -13.09 -20.23
N GLU A 537 -0.44 -14.25 -20.79
CA GLU A 537 0.81 -14.48 -21.51
C GLU A 537 0.52 -14.96 -22.92
N LYS A 538 1.22 -14.40 -23.92
CA LYS A 538 1.06 -14.79 -25.31
C LYS A 538 1.65 -16.19 -25.51
N ALA A 539 0.84 -17.12 -26.01
CA ALA A 539 1.29 -18.45 -26.41
C ALA A 539 1.35 -18.55 -27.96
N PRO A 540 2.08 -19.53 -28.52
CA PRO A 540 2.10 -19.79 -29.96
C PRO A 540 0.71 -20.09 -30.54
N ASP A 541 0.57 -20.00 -31.86
CA ASP A 541 -0.64 -20.37 -32.62
C ASP A 541 -1.90 -19.59 -32.23
N ASN A 542 -1.77 -18.27 -32.02
CA ASN A 542 -2.88 -17.39 -31.63
C ASN A 542 -3.59 -17.86 -30.36
N LYS A 543 -2.80 -18.30 -29.38
CA LYS A 543 -3.27 -18.71 -28.07
C LYS A 543 -2.76 -17.79 -26.97
N MET A 544 -3.41 -17.87 -25.82
CA MET A 544 -3.05 -17.13 -24.62
C MET A 544 -3.15 -18.03 -23.40
N ASP A 545 -2.12 -18.02 -22.58
CA ASP A 545 -2.13 -18.66 -21.28
C ASP A 545 -2.56 -17.64 -20.22
N ILE A 546 -3.33 -18.11 -19.23
CA ILE A 546 -3.87 -17.28 -18.15
C ILE A 546 -3.34 -17.82 -16.83
N ASN A 547 -2.47 -17.07 -16.19
CA ASN A 547 -1.87 -17.40 -14.91
C ASN A 547 -2.59 -16.62 -13.80
N ILE A 548 -3.38 -17.32 -13.00
CA ILE A 548 -4.12 -16.78 -11.86
C ILE A 548 -3.28 -17.02 -10.62
N ARG A 549 -2.71 -15.96 -10.06
CA ARG A 549 -1.96 -16.00 -8.80
C ARG A 549 -2.84 -15.47 -7.69
N VAL A 550 -3.00 -16.28 -6.64
CA VAL A 550 -3.82 -15.90 -5.47
C VAL A 550 -2.95 -15.85 -4.22
N LYS A 551 -3.23 -14.88 -3.35
CA LYS A 551 -2.68 -14.83 -2.00
C LYS A 551 -3.80 -15.15 -1.01
N GLU A 552 -3.74 -16.32 -0.39
CA GLU A 552 -4.75 -16.76 0.58
C GLU A 552 -4.73 -15.93 1.86
N LYS A 553 -5.91 -15.71 2.45
CA LYS A 553 -6.06 -15.15 3.81
C LYS A 553 -6.73 -16.13 4.76
N ASN A 554 -6.66 -15.78 6.05
CA ASN A 554 -7.47 -16.44 7.05
C ASN A 554 -8.97 -16.24 6.75
N THR A 555 -9.69 -17.35 6.61
CA THR A 555 -11.14 -17.39 6.35
C THR A 555 -11.96 -17.66 7.61
N GLY A 556 -11.29 -17.78 8.75
CA GLY A 556 -11.90 -17.96 10.06
C GLY A 556 -12.44 -16.65 10.60
N MET A 557 -13.69 -16.70 11.07
CA MET A 557 -14.39 -15.57 11.66
C MET A 557 -14.91 -15.96 13.04
N PHE A 558 -14.65 -15.08 14.00
CA PHE A 558 -15.24 -15.16 15.33
C PHE A 558 -16.05 -13.87 15.56
N MET A 559 -17.34 -14.03 15.85
CA MET A 559 -18.26 -12.93 16.11
C MET A 559 -18.86 -13.09 17.49
N ILE A 560 -18.82 -12.01 18.28
CA ILE A 560 -19.57 -11.88 19.53
C ILE A 560 -20.61 -10.79 19.33
N GLY A 561 -21.85 -11.09 19.71
CA GLY A 561 -22.96 -10.15 19.66
C GLY A 561 -23.72 -10.13 20.99
N ALA A 562 -24.56 -9.13 21.15
CA ALA A 562 -25.48 -9.02 22.27
C ALA A 562 -26.75 -8.34 21.79
N GLY A 563 -27.89 -8.59 22.43
CA GLY A 563 -29.11 -7.87 22.09
C GLY A 563 -30.12 -7.91 23.21
N TYR A 564 -31.14 -7.08 23.05
CA TYR A 564 -32.30 -7.04 23.90
C TYR A 564 -33.55 -6.84 23.05
N SER A 565 -34.51 -7.74 23.18
CA SER A 565 -35.84 -7.60 22.59
C SER A 565 -36.92 -7.80 23.65
N ALA A 566 -38.15 -7.37 23.36
CA ALA A 566 -39.27 -7.62 24.26
C ALA A 566 -39.56 -9.12 24.44
N VAL A 567 -39.28 -9.91 23.39
CA VAL A 567 -39.52 -11.35 23.31
C VAL A 567 -38.42 -12.15 24.02
N ASP A 568 -37.16 -11.85 23.69
CA ASP A 568 -36.02 -12.66 24.08
C ASP A 568 -35.26 -12.12 25.30
N LYS A 569 -35.61 -10.91 25.75
CA LYS A 569 -34.87 -10.15 26.77
C LYS A 569 -33.39 -10.05 26.37
N ALA A 570 -32.47 -10.01 27.34
CA ALA A 570 -31.05 -9.96 27.05
C ALA A 570 -30.55 -11.30 26.48
N ILE A 571 -29.90 -11.24 25.32
CA ILE A 571 -29.23 -12.35 24.64
C ILE A 571 -27.75 -12.01 24.44
N ILE A 572 -26.87 -12.99 24.65
CA ILE A 572 -25.47 -12.97 24.23
C ILE A 572 -25.29 -13.99 23.11
N MET A 573 -24.58 -13.62 22.05
CA MET A 573 -24.34 -14.46 20.90
C MET A 573 -22.85 -14.66 20.70
N ALA A 574 -22.45 -15.88 20.36
CA ALA A 574 -21.11 -16.19 19.89
C ALA A 574 -21.22 -17.08 18.65
N GLN A 575 -20.46 -16.75 17.61
CA GLN A 575 -20.36 -17.57 16.42
C GLN A 575 -18.90 -17.74 16.03
N ILE A 576 -18.51 -18.98 15.77
CA ILE A 576 -17.27 -19.31 15.08
C ILE A 576 -17.63 -19.90 13.71
N SER A 577 -16.99 -19.42 12.65
CA SER A 577 -17.26 -19.86 11.29
C SER A 577 -15.96 -19.95 10.50
N GLN A 578 -15.84 -20.97 9.67
CA GLN A 578 -14.74 -21.17 8.74
C GLN A 578 -15.31 -21.31 7.33
N GLN A 579 -15.16 -20.29 6.48
CA GLN A 579 -15.82 -20.23 5.15
C GLN A 579 -15.16 -21.12 4.07
N ASN A 580 -13.89 -21.51 4.26
CA ASN A 580 -13.16 -22.42 3.38
C ASN A 580 -12.58 -23.59 4.19
N PHE A 581 -13.47 -24.34 4.84
CA PHE A 581 -13.11 -25.44 5.74
C PHE A 581 -12.25 -26.47 5.00
N LEU A 582 -11.04 -26.70 5.51
CA LEU A 582 -10.02 -27.59 4.96
C LEU A 582 -9.69 -27.35 3.47
N GLY A 583 -9.97 -26.15 2.94
CA GLY A 583 -9.69 -25.80 1.55
C GLY A 583 -10.70 -26.28 0.52
N TYR A 584 -11.85 -26.83 0.92
CA TYR A 584 -12.89 -27.36 0.00
C TYR A 584 -13.90 -26.31 -0.46
N GLY A 585 -13.80 -25.06 0.00
CA GLY A 585 -14.79 -24.02 -0.23
C GLY A 585 -16.13 -24.26 0.49
N GLN A 586 -16.12 -25.16 1.48
CA GLN A 586 -17.24 -25.48 2.36
C GLN A 586 -17.22 -24.56 3.57
N THR A 587 -18.40 -24.17 4.07
CA THR A 587 -18.50 -23.39 5.30
C THR A 587 -18.95 -24.25 6.47
N LEU A 588 -18.17 -24.26 7.56
CA LEU A 588 -18.58 -24.87 8.83
C LEU A 588 -18.75 -23.76 9.85
N SER A 589 -19.90 -23.71 10.53
CA SER A 589 -20.18 -22.70 11.54
C SER A 589 -20.87 -23.27 12.76
N LEU A 590 -20.46 -22.80 13.93
CA LEU A 590 -21.08 -23.08 15.21
C LEU A 590 -21.55 -21.76 15.81
N LYS A 591 -22.85 -21.67 16.09
CA LYS A 591 -23.51 -20.50 16.68
C LYS A 591 -24.13 -20.90 18.01
N ALA A 592 -23.90 -20.07 19.03
CA ALA A 592 -24.58 -20.14 20.32
C ALA A 592 -25.24 -18.79 20.59
N SER A 593 -26.52 -18.80 20.95
CA SER A 593 -27.29 -17.63 21.40
C SER A 593 -27.88 -17.96 22.75
N LEU A 594 -27.45 -17.27 23.80
CA LEU A 594 -27.80 -17.56 25.18
C LEU A 594 -28.58 -16.40 25.77
N GLY A 595 -29.76 -16.68 26.31
CA GLY A 595 -30.66 -15.68 26.87
C GLY A 595 -31.47 -16.24 28.03
N SER A 596 -32.19 -15.36 28.71
CA SER A 596 -33.03 -15.76 29.84
C SER A 596 -34.32 -16.50 29.44
N THR A 597 -34.83 -16.26 28.23
CA THR A 597 -36.03 -16.93 27.69
C THR A 597 -35.68 -17.87 26.55
N THR A 598 -34.74 -17.48 25.69
CA THR A 598 -34.38 -18.23 24.47
C THR A 598 -32.91 -18.64 24.49
N ASN A 599 -32.64 -19.93 24.30
CA ASN A 599 -31.30 -20.48 24.07
C ASN A 599 -31.28 -21.24 22.75
N ASN A 600 -30.27 -21.01 21.92
CA ASN A 600 -30.10 -21.69 20.64
C ASN A 600 -28.64 -22.10 20.44
N TYR A 601 -28.41 -23.36 20.11
CA TYR A 601 -27.13 -23.88 19.66
C TYR A 601 -27.33 -24.47 18.27
N GLU A 602 -26.56 -24.02 17.29
CA GLU A 602 -26.68 -24.43 15.89
C GLU A 602 -25.30 -24.75 15.32
N LEU A 603 -25.14 -25.96 14.79
CA LEU A 603 -24.02 -26.37 13.97
C LEU A 603 -24.51 -26.43 12.52
N SER A 604 -23.89 -25.65 11.63
CA SER A 604 -24.29 -25.56 10.23
C SER A 604 -23.10 -25.85 9.31
N PHE A 605 -23.31 -26.73 8.35
CA PHE A 605 -22.36 -27.08 7.30
C PHE A 605 -22.96 -26.77 5.93
N VAL A 606 -22.21 -26.04 5.10
CA VAL A 606 -22.65 -25.61 3.77
C VAL A 606 -21.66 -26.08 2.71
N GLU A 607 -22.16 -26.82 1.72
CA GLU A 607 -21.46 -27.18 0.48
C GLU A 607 -22.08 -26.39 -0.68
N PRO A 608 -21.42 -25.36 -1.22
CA PRO A 608 -22.01 -24.53 -2.26
C PRO A 608 -22.12 -25.20 -3.63
N TRP A 609 -21.33 -26.25 -3.91
CA TRP A 609 -21.34 -26.97 -5.19
C TRP A 609 -21.37 -28.49 -5.01
N LEU A 610 -22.50 -29.00 -4.51
CA LEU A 610 -22.68 -30.43 -4.31
C LEU A 610 -22.60 -31.18 -5.66
N PHE A 611 -21.77 -32.23 -5.71
CA PHE A 611 -21.48 -33.00 -6.93
C PHE A 611 -20.92 -32.16 -8.09
N ASP A 612 -20.26 -31.04 -7.80
CA ASP A 612 -19.72 -30.08 -8.79
C ASP A 612 -20.75 -29.40 -9.67
N LEU A 613 -22.02 -29.51 -9.28
CA LEU A 613 -23.11 -28.73 -9.84
C LEU A 613 -23.26 -27.46 -9.02
N PRO A 614 -23.85 -26.37 -9.55
CA PRO A 614 -24.26 -25.21 -8.78
C PRO A 614 -25.48 -25.53 -7.88
N LEU A 615 -25.43 -26.67 -7.21
CA LEU A 615 -26.40 -27.19 -6.26
C LEU A 615 -25.87 -26.90 -4.87
N TRP A 616 -26.42 -25.87 -4.25
CA TRP A 616 -26.07 -25.47 -2.90
C TRP A 616 -26.73 -26.44 -1.90
N CYS A 617 -25.99 -26.89 -0.90
CA CYS A 617 -26.47 -27.80 0.13
C CYS A 617 -26.14 -27.24 1.52
N LYS A 618 -27.11 -27.23 2.43
CA LYS A 618 -26.94 -26.87 3.83
C LYS A 618 -27.46 -27.97 4.73
N ALA A 619 -26.60 -28.43 5.63
CA ALA A 619 -26.94 -29.38 6.68
C ALA A 619 -26.83 -28.67 8.03
N ASP A 620 -27.91 -28.70 8.81
CA ASP A 620 -27.99 -28.02 10.10
C ASP A 620 -28.34 -29.02 11.20
N LEU A 621 -27.71 -28.85 12.36
CA LEU A 621 -28.10 -29.47 13.62
C LEU A 621 -28.38 -28.37 14.61
N TRP A 622 -29.54 -28.39 15.26
CA TRP A 622 -29.88 -27.39 16.27
C TRP A 622 -30.45 -27.98 17.54
N ASN A 623 -30.22 -27.26 18.63
CA ASN A 623 -30.85 -27.45 19.93
C ASN A 623 -31.35 -26.09 20.40
N TYR A 624 -32.67 -25.94 20.40
CA TYR A 624 -33.38 -24.71 20.68
C TYR A 624 -34.26 -24.88 21.90
N LYS A 625 -34.24 -23.90 22.82
CA LYS A 625 -35.09 -23.86 24.00
C LYS A 625 -35.72 -22.48 24.10
N SER A 626 -37.03 -22.42 24.27
CA SER A 626 -37.77 -21.18 24.46
C SER A 626 -38.74 -21.33 25.64
N SER A 627 -38.63 -20.42 26.59
CA SER A 627 -39.42 -20.42 27.83
C SER A 627 -40.49 -19.33 27.74
N TYR A 628 -41.75 -19.75 27.75
CA TYR A 628 -42.95 -18.90 27.80
C TYR A 628 -43.42 -18.72 29.24
N ASP A 629 -44.51 -17.98 29.46
CA ASP A 629 -44.96 -17.65 30.82
C ASP A 629 -45.54 -18.90 31.53
N SER A 630 -46.16 -19.85 30.81
CA SER A 630 -46.69 -21.10 31.41
C SER A 630 -46.05 -22.41 30.94
N TYR A 631 -45.10 -22.42 30.01
CA TYR A 631 -44.45 -23.65 29.53
C TYR A 631 -43.10 -23.40 28.85
N THR A 632 -42.31 -24.45 28.70
CA THR A 632 -41.05 -24.47 27.94
C THR A 632 -41.20 -25.31 26.68
N VAL A 633 -40.69 -24.83 25.54
CA VAL A 633 -40.50 -25.61 24.31
C VAL A 633 -39.02 -25.92 24.15
N GLU A 634 -38.69 -27.21 24.01
CA GLU A 634 -37.36 -27.67 23.64
C GLU A 634 -37.44 -28.41 22.30
N THR A 635 -36.71 -27.92 21.30
CA THR A 635 -36.61 -28.53 19.98
C THR A 635 -35.19 -28.98 19.72
N LYS A 636 -35.02 -30.26 19.36
CA LYS A 636 -33.77 -30.80 18.81
C LYS A 636 -34.04 -31.29 17.41
N GLY A 637 -33.27 -30.84 16.43
CA GLY A 637 -33.53 -31.25 15.06
C GLY A 637 -32.35 -31.20 14.13
N THR A 638 -32.59 -31.77 12.95
CA THR A 638 -31.68 -31.79 11.82
C THR A 638 -32.40 -31.32 10.57
N GLY A 639 -31.67 -30.64 9.70
CA GLY A 639 -32.19 -30.01 8.49
C GLY A 639 -31.24 -30.25 7.34
N LEU A 640 -31.79 -30.60 6.18
CA LEU A 640 -31.05 -30.67 4.92
C LEU A 640 -31.76 -29.80 3.90
N THR A 641 -31.09 -28.80 3.35
CA THR A 641 -31.65 -27.92 2.32
C THR A 641 -30.80 -27.95 1.07
N LEU A 642 -31.44 -28.20 -0.06
CA LEU A 642 -30.85 -28.09 -1.39
C LEU A 642 -31.36 -26.81 -2.06
N GLY A 643 -30.50 -26.09 -2.76
CA GLY A 643 -30.82 -24.85 -3.47
C GLY A 643 -30.23 -24.85 -4.88
N TYR A 644 -31.01 -24.48 -5.89
CA TYR A 644 -30.57 -24.42 -7.27
C TYR A 644 -31.06 -23.14 -7.95
N PRO A 645 -30.18 -22.38 -8.65
CA PRO A 645 -30.59 -21.21 -9.43
C PRO A 645 -31.33 -21.67 -10.69
N ILE A 646 -32.67 -21.66 -10.65
CA ILE A 646 -33.51 -22.12 -11.76
C ILE A 646 -33.50 -21.10 -12.92
N TRP A 647 -33.45 -19.80 -12.57
CA TRP A 647 -33.32 -18.68 -13.50
C TRP A 647 -32.38 -17.62 -12.91
N ASP A 648 -31.90 -16.67 -13.73
CA ASP A 648 -30.89 -15.66 -13.35
C ASP A 648 -31.13 -14.95 -12.00
N ARG A 649 -32.39 -14.78 -11.61
CA ARG A 649 -32.82 -14.08 -10.39
C ARG A 649 -33.73 -14.91 -9.51
N VAL A 650 -33.93 -16.20 -9.82
CA VAL A 650 -34.85 -17.08 -9.11
C VAL A 650 -34.12 -18.33 -8.66
N THR A 651 -34.12 -18.56 -7.36
CA THR A 651 -33.55 -19.77 -6.75
C THR A 651 -34.66 -20.62 -6.16
N GLY A 652 -34.68 -21.91 -6.50
CA GLY A 652 -35.56 -22.89 -5.89
C GLY A 652 -34.85 -23.64 -4.77
N TYR A 653 -35.57 -23.92 -3.70
CA TYR A 653 -35.08 -24.65 -2.54
C TYR A 653 -35.99 -25.83 -2.20
N VAL A 654 -35.36 -26.92 -1.78
CA VAL A 654 -36.01 -28.10 -1.22
C VAL A 654 -35.35 -28.41 0.12
N GLY A 655 -36.10 -28.23 1.20
CA GLY A 655 -35.67 -28.50 2.56
C GLY A 655 -36.35 -29.73 3.14
N TYR A 656 -35.61 -30.54 3.89
CA TYR A 656 -36.15 -31.58 4.76
C TYR A 656 -35.78 -31.25 6.20
N LYS A 657 -36.77 -31.28 7.10
CA LYS A 657 -36.65 -31.03 8.54
C LYS A 657 -37.07 -32.28 9.29
N PHE A 658 -36.25 -32.75 10.22
CA PHE A 658 -36.66 -33.71 11.24
C PHE A 658 -36.39 -33.11 12.62
N SER A 659 -37.42 -33.00 13.47
CA SER A 659 -37.30 -32.47 14.83
C SER A 659 -38.03 -33.31 15.86
N ILE A 660 -37.46 -33.34 17.06
CA ILE A 660 -38.09 -33.78 18.30
C ILE A 660 -38.42 -32.51 19.08
N ASP A 661 -39.70 -32.25 19.23
CA ASP A 661 -40.26 -31.06 19.84
C ASP A 661 -40.95 -31.44 21.15
N ALA A 662 -40.47 -30.92 22.27
CA ALA A 662 -40.94 -31.25 23.60
C ALA A 662 -41.54 -30.03 24.29
N ILE A 663 -42.79 -30.15 24.74
CA ILE A 663 -43.41 -29.18 25.65
C ILE A 663 -43.23 -29.69 27.08
N LYS A 664 -42.55 -28.90 27.90
CA LYS A 664 -42.16 -29.24 29.29
C LYS A 664 -42.47 -28.07 30.24
N ASP A 665 -42.27 -28.31 31.53
CA ASP A 665 -42.40 -27.30 32.60
C ASP A 665 -43.76 -26.58 32.58
N VAL A 666 -44.84 -27.30 32.26
CA VAL A 666 -46.18 -26.73 32.12
C VAL A 666 -46.73 -26.34 33.50
N ASN A 667 -46.99 -25.05 33.69
CA ASN A 667 -47.60 -24.54 34.91
C ASN A 667 -49.08 -24.96 34.96
N GLN A 668 -49.38 -25.97 35.78
CA GLN A 668 -50.73 -26.53 35.86
C GLN A 668 -51.79 -25.56 36.41
N ALA A 669 -51.40 -24.46 37.07
CA ALA A 669 -52.33 -23.45 37.56
C ALA A 669 -52.70 -22.41 36.49
N THR A 670 -51.75 -22.01 35.65
CA THR A 670 -51.92 -20.90 34.69
C THR A 670 -52.00 -21.34 33.23
N ALA A 671 -51.55 -22.54 32.88
CA ALA A 671 -51.60 -23.04 31.50
C ALA A 671 -53.03 -23.37 31.05
N THR A 672 -53.35 -23.05 29.79
CA THR A 672 -54.63 -23.42 29.19
C THR A 672 -54.78 -24.94 29.08
N SER A 673 -56.02 -25.43 28.99
CA SER A 673 -56.26 -26.85 28.71
C SER A 673 -55.63 -27.30 27.38
N TYR A 674 -55.53 -26.39 26.40
CA TYR A 674 -54.87 -26.64 25.12
C TYR A 674 -53.37 -26.89 25.29
N VAL A 675 -52.65 -26.03 26.04
CA VAL A 675 -51.22 -26.23 26.35
C VAL A 675 -50.99 -27.54 27.11
N LYS A 676 -51.80 -27.82 28.13
CA LYS A 676 -51.70 -29.05 28.93
C LYS A 676 -51.86 -30.32 28.10
N ARG A 677 -52.74 -30.33 27.10
CA ARG A 677 -52.94 -31.49 26.21
C ARG A 677 -51.76 -31.73 25.25
N GLN A 678 -50.89 -30.74 25.05
CA GLN A 678 -49.72 -30.87 24.18
C GLN A 678 -48.43 -31.19 24.93
N GLU A 679 -48.47 -31.34 26.27
CA GLU A 679 -47.32 -31.73 27.08
C GLU A 679 -46.73 -33.06 26.61
N GLY A 680 -45.40 -33.13 26.55
CA GLY A 680 -44.66 -34.30 26.07
C GLY A 680 -43.92 -34.06 24.75
N GLU A 681 -43.43 -35.14 24.15
CA GLU A 681 -42.58 -35.10 22.95
C GLU A 681 -43.37 -35.44 21.69
N ARG A 682 -43.08 -34.70 20.62
CA ARG A 682 -43.62 -34.90 19.27
C ARG A 682 -42.49 -34.95 18.25
N TYR A 683 -42.72 -35.71 17.20
CA TYR A 683 -41.79 -35.94 16.11
C TYR A 683 -42.35 -35.29 14.85
N THR A 684 -41.63 -34.30 14.34
CA THR A 684 -42.02 -33.56 13.15
C THR A 684 -41.06 -33.91 12.02
N SER A 685 -41.58 -34.51 10.96
CA SER A 685 -40.86 -34.75 9.70
C SER A 685 -41.54 -33.92 8.61
N ALA A 686 -40.81 -32.98 8.00
CA ALA A 686 -41.41 -32.02 7.08
C ALA A 686 -40.53 -31.72 5.86
N MET A 687 -41.16 -31.64 4.69
CA MET A 687 -40.52 -31.20 3.45
C MET A 687 -40.99 -29.79 3.10
N THR A 688 -40.07 -28.92 2.69
CA THR A 688 -40.33 -27.51 2.37
C THR A 688 -39.85 -27.21 0.97
N PHE A 689 -40.75 -26.73 0.11
CA PHE A 689 -40.43 -26.21 -1.21
C PHE A 689 -40.50 -24.70 -1.16
N SER A 690 -39.47 -24.01 -1.66
CA SER A 690 -39.46 -22.53 -1.69
C SER A 690 -38.93 -22.01 -3.02
N LEU A 691 -39.48 -20.88 -3.47
CA LEU A 691 -38.96 -20.09 -4.58
C LEU A 691 -38.63 -18.70 -4.08
N VAL A 692 -37.43 -18.22 -4.39
CA VAL A 692 -36.93 -16.89 -4.00
C VAL A 692 -36.55 -16.12 -5.24
N TYR A 693 -37.15 -14.96 -5.45
CA TYR A 693 -36.78 -13.98 -6.47
C TYR A 693 -36.04 -12.82 -5.80
N ASP A 694 -34.84 -12.48 -6.26
CA ASP A 694 -34.03 -11.41 -5.67
C ASP A 694 -33.41 -10.50 -6.75
N THR A 695 -33.63 -9.20 -6.60
CA THR A 695 -33.11 -8.14 -7.48
C THR A 695 -32.45 -7.01 -6.70
N THR A 696 -32.22 -7.23 -5.41
CA THR A 696 -31.60 -6.25 -4.53
C THR A 696 -30.17 -5.93 -4.96
N ASP A 697 -29.78 -4.66 -4.82
CA ASP A 697 -28.47 -4.15 -5.20
C ASP A 697 -27.36 -4.53 -4.23
N ASP A 698 -27.70 -4.73 -2.96
CA ASP A 698 -26.80 -5.17 -1.90
C ASP A 698 -27.51 -6.19 -1.01
N SER A 699 -26.81 -7.23 -0.55
CA SER A 699 -27.41 -8.32 0.23
C SER A 699 -27.67 -7.96 1.70
N MET A 700 -26.97 -6.95 2.25
CA MET A 700 -27.03 -6.58 3.66
C MET A 700 -27.79 -5.28 3.89
N PHE A 701 -27.58 -4.28 3.02
CA PHE A 701 -28.28 -2.99 3.08
C PHE A 701 -28.80 -2.57 1.70
N PRO A 702 -29.79 -3.31 1.14
CA PRO A 702 -30.39 -2.93 -0.12
C PRO A 702 -30.87 -1.47 -0.11
N THR A 703 -30.58 -0.75 -1.18
CA THR A 703 -31.15 0.59 -1.42
C THR A 703 -32.19 0.58 -2.54
N LYS A 704 -32.15 -0.44 -3.40
CA LYS A 704 -33.02 -0.59 -4.57
C LYS A 704 -33.32 -2.06 -4.83
N GLY A 705 -34.48 -2.33 -5.43
CA GLY A 705 -34.86 -3.66 -5.89
C GLY A 705 -35.85 -4.36 -4.98
N ILE A 706 -36.20 -5.57 -5.35
CA ILE A 706 -37.26 -6.37 -4.74
C ILE A 706 -36.73 -7.76 -4.41
N LYS A 707 -37.12 -8.26 -3.24
CA LYS A 707 -36.96 -9.65 -2.82
C LYS A 707 -38.31 -10.24 -2.50
N ALA A 708 -38.68 -11.31 -3.19
CA ALA A 708 -39.95 -12.02 -2.99
C ALA A 708 -39.67 -13.50 -2.73
N SER A 709 -40.41 -14.12 -1.82
CA SER A 709 -40.32 -15.56 -1.56
C SER A 709 -41.68 -16.17 -1.33
N THR A 710 -41.88 -17.38 -1.84
CA THR A 710 -43.03 -18.23 -1.54
C THR A 710 -42.54 -19.59 -1.06
N SER A 711 -43.24 -20.20 -0.11
CA SER A 711 -42.88 -21.49 0.46
C SER A 711 -44.10 -22.33 0.80
N VAL A 712 -43.97 -23.65 0.60
CA VAL A 712 -44.93 -24.66 1.05
C VAL A 712 -44.17 -25.70 1.86
N GLN A 713 -44.51 -25.84 3.13
CA GLN A 713 -43.98 -26.87 4.02
C GLN A 713 -45.08 -27.88 4.34
N HIS A 714 -44.80 -29.16 4.18
CA HIS A 714 -45.74 -30.24 4.52
C HIS A 714 -45.09 -31.18 5.52
N ALA A 715 -45.77 -31.42 6.64
CA ALA A 715 -45.36 -32.33 7.70
C ALA A 715 -46.34 -33.50 7.82
N GLY A 716 -45.82 -34.70 8.11
CA GLY A 716 -46.62 -35.93 8.24
C GLY A 716 -46.46 -36.89 7.07
N VAL A 717 -47.54 -37.60 6.72
CA VAL A 717 -47.55 -38.60 5.62
C VAL A 717 -47.18 -37.95 4.27
N PRO A 718 -46.26 -38.52 3.48
CA PRO A 718 -45.62 -39.84 3.60
C PRO A 718 -44.27 -39.85 4.37
N PHE A 719 -43.86 -38.73 4.96
CA PHE A 719 -42.54 -38.54 5.57
C PHE A 719 -42.40 -39.06 7.02
N GLY A 720 -43.52 -39.50 7.62
CA GLY A 720 -43.59 -40.00 9.00
C GLY A 720 -43.73 -38.87 10.03
N GLY A 721 -43.55 -39.22 11.32
CA GLY A 721 -43.82 -38.31 12.44
C GLY A 721 -45.25 -38.44 12.98
N ASN A 722 -45.55 -37.70 14.06
CA ASN A 722 -46.87 -37.70 14.71
C ASN A 722 -47.51 -36.30 14.73
N VAL A 723 -47.08 -35.45 13.80
CA VAL A 723 -47.55 -34.08 13.59
C VAL A 723 -47.86 -33.92 12.11
N GLU A 724 -49.08 -33.49 11.79
CA GLU A 724 -49.56 -33.34 10.41
C GLU A 724 -50.06 -31.92 10.13
N PHE A 725 -49.39 -31.19 9.23
CA PHE A 725 -49.81 -29.85 8.81
C PHE A 725 -49.24 -29.48 7.44
N THR A 726 -49.86 -28.48 6.80
CA THR A 726 -49.27 -27.78 5.65
C THR A 726 -49.18 -26.29 5.95
N LYS A 727 -47.99 -25.70 5.78
CA LYS A 727 -47.73 -24.29 6.03
C LYS A 727 -47.36 -23.59 4.74
N TYR A 728 -48.15 -22.59 4.37
CA TYR A 728 -47.94 -21.72 3.23
C TYR A 728 -47.39 -20.39 3.72
N GLY A 729 -46.33 -19.91 3.07
CA GLY A 729 -45.67 -18.66 3.42
C GLY A 729 -45.42 -17.81 2.18
N GLY A 730 -45.64 -16.51 2.31
CA GLY A 730 -45.28 -15.51 1.30
C GLY A 730 -44.60 -14.32 1.97
N ALA A 731 -43.53 -13.82 1.36
CA ALA A 731 -42.88 -12.58 1.79
C ALA A 731 -42.50 -11.73 0.58
N LEU A 732 -42.64 -10.42 0.73
CA LEU A 732 -42.25 -9.43 -0.26
C LEU A 732 -41.56 -8.27 0.45
N VAL A 733 -40.38 -7.91 -0.04
CA VAL A 733 -39.65 -6.72 0.40
C VAL A 733 -39.25 -5.90 -0.81
N GLY A 734 -39.64 -4.64 -0.85
CA GLY A 734 -39.26 -3.69 -1.90
C GLY A 734 -38.48 -2.52 -1.32
N TYR A 735 -37.40 -2.13 -2.00
CA TYR A 735 -36.56 -0.98 -1.66
C TYR A 735 -36.57 0.02 -2.81
N TYR A 736 -36.78 1.28 -2.46
CA TYR A 736 -36.80 2.39 -3.41
C TYR A 736 -35.96 3.54 -2.86
N SER A 737 -34.88 3.86 -3.58
CA SER A 737 -34.03 5.00 -3.27
C SER A 737 -34.72 6.30 -3.71
N LEU A 738 -34.89 7.21 -2.76
CA LEU A 738 -35.41 8.56 -2.93
C LEU A 738 -34.24 9.54 -3.16
N PHE A 739 -34.40 10.82 -2.80
CA PHE A 739 -33.36 11.83 -2.89
C PHE A 739 -32.33 11.70 -1.74
N LYS A 740 -31.08 12.11 -1.99
CA LYS A 740 -30.01 12.24 -0.96
C LYS A 740 -29.77 10.99 -0.09
N ASP A 741 -29.69 9.81 -0.72
CA ASP A 741 -29.45 8.51 -0.07
C ASP A 741 -30.53 8.07 0.93
N ILE A 742 -31.72 8.66 0.88
CA ILE A 742 -32.89 8.20 1.62
C ILE A 742 -33.47 6.97 0.91
N VAL A 743 -33.84 5.93 1.65
CA VAL A 743 -34.42 4.69 1.13
C VAL A 743 -35.79 4.47 1.77
N LEU A 744 -36.80 4.33 0.94
CA LEU A 744 -38.12 3.82 1.33
C LEU A 744 -38.10 2.29 1.19
N ALA A 745 -38.49 1.57 2.23
CA ALA A 745 -38.63 0.13 2.20
C ALA A 745 -40.04 -0.30 2.62
N GLY A 746 -40.65 -1.20 1.86
CA GLY A 746 -41.92 -1.84 2.20
C GLY A 746 -41.69 -3.34 2.39
N LYS A 747 -42.13 -3.90 3.52
CA LYS A 747 -42.07 -5.34 3.82
C LYS A 747 -43.47 -5.86 4.05
N SER A 748 -43.76 -7.04 3.51
CA SER A 748 -45.01 -7.76 3.67
C SER A 748 -44.70 -9.23 3.93
N LYS A 749 -45.42 -9.84 4.88
CA LYS A 749 -45.43 -11.29 5.07
C LYS A 749 -46.86 -11.76 5.25
N ILE A 750 -47.18 -12.91 4.67
CA ILE A 750 -48.45 -13.60 4.81
C ILE A 750 -48.18 -15.08 5.09
N GLY A 751 -48.97 -15.68 5.97
CA GLY A 751 -48.82 -17.07 6.35
C GLY A 751 -50.15 -17.74 6.60
N TYR A 752 -50.28 -18.99 6.16
CA TYR A 752 -51.42 -19.86 6.42
C TYR A 752 -50.95 -21.24 6.86
N LEU A 753 -51.44 -21.72 8.00
CA LEU A 753 -51.15 -23.02 8.58
C LEU A 753 -52.42 -23.86 8.51
N GLN A 754 -52.45 -24.77 7.55
CA GLN A 754 -53.51 -25.75 7.42
C GLN A 754 -53.21 -26.92 8.36
N ASN A 755 -54.15 -27.21 9.25
CA ASN A 755 -54.13 -28.45 10.02
C ASN A 755 -54.58 -29.61 9.13
N ASN A 756 -53.77 -30.67 9.05
CA ASN A 756 -54.11 -31.89 8.30
C ASN A 756 -54.44 -33.07 9.22
N ASP A 757 -54.29 -32.89 10.53
CA ASP A 757 -54.59 -33.93 11.51
C ASP A 757 -56.10 -34.06 11.76
N VAL A 758 -56.50 -35.20 12.34
CA VAL A 758 -57.90 -35.55 12.63
C VAL A 758 -58.51 -34.64 13.72
N SER A 759 -57.67 -33.99 14.53
CA SER A 759 -58.10 -33.11 15.63
C SER A 759 -57.30 -31.81 15.67
N ASP A 760 -57.98 -30.70 15.96
CA ASP A 760 -57.34 -29.37 16.12
C ASP A 760 -56.44 -29.25 17.36
N ASP A 761 -56.63 -30.14 18.33
CA ASP A 761 -55.78 -30.25 19.52
C ASP A 761 -54.40 -30.84 19.22
N ARG A 762 -54.23 -31.46 18.04
CA ARG A 762 -52.95 -32.03 17.61
C ARG A 762 -52.08 -31.05 16.84
N LEU A 763 -52.61 -29.92 16.37
CA LEU A 763 -51.78 -28.89 15.76
C LEU A 763 -50.80 -28.30 16.80
N PRO A 764 -49.48 -28.42 16.63
CA PRO A 764 -48.55 -28.00 17.67
C PRO A 764 -48.47 -26.49 17.85
N LEU A 765 -48.44 -26.04 19.11
CA LEU A 765 -48.32 -24.63 19.50
C LEU A 765 -47.11 -23.93 18.88
N TYR A 766 -45.96 -24.61 18.87
CA TYR A 766 -44.71 -24.06 18.35
C TYR A 766 -44.66 -23.89 16.82
N GLU A 767 -45.66 -24.40 16.09
CA GLU A 767 -45.80 -24.19 14.64
C GLU A 767 -46.76 -23.03 14.30
N ARG A 768 -47.58 -22.59 15.27
CA ARG A 768 -48.53 -21.48 15.12
C ARG A 768 -47.79 -20.14 15.05
N TYR A 769 -48.38 -19.17 14.40
CA TYR A 769 -47.79 -17.85 14.20
C TYR A 769 -47.98 -16.97 15.43
N VAL A 770 -46.88 -16.45 15.98
CA VAL A 770 -46.87 -15.40 17.01
C VAL A 770 -46.04 -14.23 16.47
N LEU A 771 -46.58 -13.02 16.58
CA LEU A 771 -45.87 -11.79 16.18
C LEU A 771 -45.41 -11.01 17.41
N GLY A 772 -44.54 -10.03 17.21
CA GLY A 772 -43.88 -9.23 18.25
C GLY A 772 -42.37 -9.12 18.05
N GLY A 773 -41.79 -8.09 18.66
CA GLY A 773 -40.34 -7.81 18.67
C GLY A 773 -39.75 -7.24 17.39
N LEU A 774 -38.42 -7.09 17.39
CA LEU A 774 -37.60 -6.43 16.35
C LEU A 774 -37.82 -6.85 14.88
N ASN A 775 -38.36 -8.05 14.65
CA ASN A 775 -38.45 -8.70 13.34
C ASN A 775 -39.89 -8.80 12.79
N SER A 776 -40.89 -8.32 13.53
CA SER A 776 -42.27 -8.25 13.06
C SER A 776 -42.95 -6.94 13.46
N LEU A 777 -43.46 -6.83 14.69
CA LEU A 777 -44.15 -5.65 15.23
C LEU A 777 -43.35 -5.07 16.39
N ARG A 778 -42.51 -4.06 16.08
CA ARG A 778 -41.60 -3.46 17.06
C ARG A 778 -42.36 -2.76 18.18
N GLY A 779 -41.86 -2.90 19.41
CA GLY A 779 -42.53 -2.35 20.59
C GLY A 779 -43.59 -3.25 21.22
N LEU A 780 -44.14 -4.23 20.48
CA LEU A 780 -45.06 -5.24 21.01
C LEU A 780 -44.30 -6.51 21.40
N ARG A 781 -44.62 -7.10 22.57
CA ARG A 781 -44.01 -8.34 23.04
C ARG A 781 -44.57 -9.57 22.32
N TYR A 782 -45.88 -9.79 22.41
CA TYR A 782 -46.57 -10.88 21.69
C TYR A 782 -47.90 -10.41 21.11
N VAL A 783 -48.21 -10.86 19.90
CA VAL A 783 -49.47 -10.57 19.19
C VAL A 783 -50.01 -11.87 18.59
N GLY A 784 -51.23 -12.21 18.99
CA GLY A 784 -52.00 -13.31 18.45
C GLY A 784 -53.16 -13.72 19.35
N PRO A 785 -53.91 -14.77 18.96
CA PRO A 785 -55.02 -15.29 19.75
C PRO A 785 -54.58 -15.70 21.15
N THR A 786 -55.32 -15.23 22.14
CA THR A 786 -55.22 -15.65 23.55
C THR A 786 -56.45 -16.47 23.93
N ASN A 787 -56.37 -17.21 25.03
CA ASN A 787 -57.51 -17.90 25.61
C ASN A 787 -57.88 -17.25 26.95
N SER A 788 -59.15 -17.29 27.31
CA SER A 788 -59.65 -16.63 28.52
C SER A 788 -58.99 -17.20 29.77
N GLY A 789 -58.30 -16.36 30.55
CA GLY A 789 -57.72 -16.72 31.84
C GLY A 789 -56.20 -16.94 31.85
N THR A 790 -55.48 -16.74 30.75
CA THR A 790 -54.00 -16.93 30.69
C THR A 790 -53.26 -15.73 30.08
N SER A 791 -51.99 -15.54 30.44
CA SER A 791 -51.12 -14.54 29.82
C SER A 791 -50.49 -15.00 28.50
N ASP A 792 -50.45 -16.32 28.23
CA ASP A 792 -49.81 -16.85 27.02
C ASP A 792 -50.64 -16.62 25.76
N VAL A 793 -49.91 -16.30 24.68
CA VAL A 793 -50.44 -16.23 23.32
C VAL A 793 -50.32 -17.61 22.68
N ILE A 794 -51.45 -18.19 22.29
CA ILE A 794 -51.53 -19.51 21.62
C ILE A 794 -51.00 -19.44 20.19
N GLY A 795 -51.08 -18.25 19.58
CA GLY A 795 -50.70 -18.01 18.19
C GLY A 795 -51.81 -18.37 17.20
N GLY A 796 -51.74 -17.82 16.00
CA GLY A 796 -52.71 -18.00 14.94
C GLY A 796 -52.31 -19.04 13.90
N LYS A 797 -53.27 -19.55 13.12
CA LYS A 797 -52.99 -20.31 11.91
C LYS A 797 -52.83 -19.40 10.69
N THR A 798 -53.40 -18.21 10.70
CA THR A 798 -53.17 -17.16 9.69
C THR A 798 -52.34 -16.03 10.28
N MET A 799 -51.49 -15.41 9.47
CA MET A 799 -50.79 -14.19 9.84
C MET A 799 -50.62 -13.24 8.66
N VAL A 800 -50.64 -11.94 8.93
CA VAL A 800 -50.22 -10.90 7.98
C VAL A 800 -49.42 -9.83 8.72
N THR A 801 -48.33 -9.37 8.11
CA THR A 801 -47.57 -8.20 8.56
C THR A 801 -47.25 -7.28 7.40
N PHE A 802 -47.31 -5.99 7.64
CA PHE A 802 -46.88 -4.90 6.77
C PHE A 802 -45.96 -3.97 7.54
N THR A 803 -44.84 -3.60 6.95
CA THR A 803 -43.90 -2.64 7.51
C THR A 803 -43.52 -1.64 6.44
N ALA A 804 -43.62 -0.35 6.75
CA ALA A 804 -43.04 0.73 5.97
C ALA A 804 -41.87 1.33 6.74
N GLU A 805 -40.70 1.44 6.13
CA GLU A 805 -39.51 2.07 6.71
C GLU A 805 -38.99 3.19 5.81
N ILE A 806 -38.57 4.30 6.42
CA ILE A 806 -37.74 5.31 5.78
C ILE A 806 -36.38 5.29 6.47
N VAL A 807 -35.35 4.92 5.72
CA VAL A 807 -33.97 4.87 6.17
C VAL A 807 -33.21 6.05 5.57
N PHE A 808 -32.51 6.83 6.39
CA PHE A 808 -31.78 8.01 5.96
C PHE A 808 -30.40 8.07 6.61
N PRO A 809 -29.38 8.64 5.95
CA PRO A 809 -28.04 8.75 6.54
C PRO A 809 -28.05 9.74 7.70
N LEU A 810 -27.45 9.35 8.83
CA LEU A 810 -27.14 10.27 9.95
C LEU A 810 -25.69 10.75 9.85
N ILE A 811 -24.74 9.80 9.76
CA ILE A 811 -23.32 10.08 9.55
C ILE A 811 -22.84 9.12 8.45
N LYS A 812 -22.68 9.65 7.24
CA LYS A 812 -22.31 8.85 6.05
C LYS A 812 -20.97 8.15 6.23
N ASP A 813 -19.95 8.90 6.68
CA ASP A 813 -18.59 8.40 6.82
C ASP A 813 -18.45 7.30 7.88
N ALA A 814 -19.34 7.29 8.88
CA ALA A 814 -19.37 6.29 9.94
C ALA A 814 -20.36 5.14 9.65
N GLY A 815 -21.06 5.15 8.50
CA GLY A 815 -22.06 4.13 8.16
C GLY A 815 -23.28 4.13 9.09
N MET A 816 -23.59 5.26 9.74
CA MET A 816 -24.72 5.37 10.67
C MET A 816 -25.96 5.93 9.96
N LYS A 817 -27.07 5.22 10.07
CA LYS A 817 -28.35 5.52 9.44
C LYS A 817 -29.44 5.67 10.51
N GLY A 818 -30.35 6.61 10.30
CA GLY A 818 -31.60 6.69 11.03
C GLY A 818 -32.67 5.87 10.32
N VAL A 819 -33.61 5.33 11.08
CA VAL A 819 -34.80 4.67 10.54
C VAL A 819 -36.04 5.24 11.24
N ILE A 820 -37.07 5.52 10.47
CA ILE A 820 -38.44 5.73 10.97
C ILE A 820 -39.28 4.61 10.36
N PHE A 821 -40.18 4.03 11.15
CA PHE A 821 -40.98 2.91 10.71
C PHE A 821 -42.42 2.97 11.19
N TYR A 822 -43.27 2.27 10.46
CA TYR A 822 -44.64 1.94 10.82
C TYR A 822 -44.85 0.44 10.55
N ASP A 823 -45.25 -0.30 11.58
CA ASP A 823 -45.56 -1.73 11.47
C ASP A 823 -47.05 -1.96 11.75
N ALA A 824 -47.68 -2.79 10.93
CA ALA A 824 -49.06 -3.23 11.09
C ALA A 824 -49.17 -4.73 10.86
N GLY A 825 -49.82 -5.47 11.74
CA GLY A 825 -49.94 -6.91 11.58
C GLY A 825 -50.75 -7.58 12.68
N ASN A 826 -51.17 -8.81 12.42
CA ASN A 826 -51.82 -9.65 13.42
C ASN A 826 -51.78 -11.13 13.00
N THR A 827 -52.18 -12.00 13.92
CA THR A 827 -52.41 -13.43 13.67
C THR A 827 -53.81 -13.82 14.13
N TRP A 828 -54.41 -14.80 13.46
CA TRP A 828 -55.77 -15.26 13.75
C TRP A 828 -55.90 -16.77 13.63
N ASP A 829 -57.00 -17.32 14.14
CA ASP A 829 -57.15 -18.78 14.20
C ASP A 829 -57.42 -19.44 12.84
N ASN A 830 -58.22 -18.87 11.93
CA ASN A 830 -58.47 -19.52 10.61
C ASN A 830 -58.65 -18.54 9.40
N ASN A 831 -59.01 -17.27 9.62
CA ASN A 831 -59.29 -16.27 8.55
C ASN A 831 -58.34 -15.08 8.61
N TYR A 832 -58.35 -14.23 7.58
CA TYR A 832 -57.66 -12.93 7.57
C TYR A 832 -58.63 -11.80 7.87
N TYR A 833 -58.37 -11.01 8.91
CA TYR A 833 -59.19 -9.86 9.31
C TYR A 833 -58.37 -8.57 9.21
N LEU A 834 -58.28 -7.96 8.02
CA LEU A 834 -57.43 -6.80 7.77
C LEU A 834 -57.85 -5.52 8.51
N ASP A 835 -59.07 -5.50 9.06
CA ASP A 835 -59.60 -4.48 9.96
C ASP A 835 -59.12 -4.64 11.42
N ASP A 836 -58.61 -5.83 11.79
CA ASP A 836 -58.06 -6.15 13.11
C ASP A 836 -56.53 -6.27 13.06
N LEU A 837 -55.84 -5.22 12.62
CA LEU A 837 -54.38 -5.15 12.62
C LEU A 837 -53.88 -4.37 13.83
N ARG A 838 -52.89 -4.92 14.56
CA ARG A 838 -52.14 -4.17 15.57
C ARG A 838 -51.13 -3.28 14.88
N GLN A 839 -51.03 -2.04 15.35
CA GLN A 839 -50.23 -1.00 14.71
C GLN A 839 -49.22 -0.41 15.68
N THR A 840 -48.02 -0.17 15.20
CA THR A 840 -46.92 0.47 15.93
C THR A 840 -46.19 1.44 15.00
N CYS A 841 -45.57 2.45 15.58
CA CYS A 841 -44.66 3.33 14.84
C CYS A 841 -43.44 3.62 15.68
N GLY A 842 -42.35 4.03 15.07
CA GLY A 842 -41.14 4.24 15.83
C GLY A 842 -40.00 4.82 15.04
N ALA A 843 -38.89 4.97 15.74
CA ALA A 843 -37.66 5.46 15.17
C ALA A 843 -36.47 4.75 15.80
N GLY A 844 -35.34 4.75 15.10
CA GLY A 844 -34.13 4.12 15.59
C GLY A 844 -32.89 4.49 14.81
N ILE A 845 -31.78 3.92 15.25
CA ILE A 845 -30.46 4.06 14.66
C ILE A 845 -29.99 2.68 14.23
N ARG A 846 -29.50 2.60 12.99
CA ARG A 846 -28.80 1.44 12.44
C ARG A 846 -27.36 1.86 12.16
N TRP A 847 -26.39 1.22 12.80
CA TRP A 847 -24.98 1.58 12.65
C TRP A 847 -24.15 0.37 12.23
N TYR A 848 -23.44 0.50 11.11
CA TYR A 848 -22.44 -0.48 10.73
C TYR A 848 -21.12 -0.16 11.44
N SER A 849 -20.95 -0.71 12.64
CA SER A 849 -19.72 -0.53 13.40
C SER A 849 -18.65 -1.54 12.94
N PRO A 850 -17.36 -1.29 13.26
CA PRO A 850 -16.29 -2.26 13.00
C PRO A 850 -16.52 -3.65 13.62
N ILE A 851 -17.37 -3.75 14.64
CA ILE A 851 -17.71 -4.99 15.35
C ILE A 851 -19.01 -5.65 14.83
N GLY A 852 -19.67 -5.07 13.83
CA GLY A 852 -20.89 -5.60 13.21
C GLY A 852 -22.06 -4.60 13.16
N PRO A 853 -23.19 -5.00 12.55
CA PRO A 853 -24.38 -4.17 12.48
C PRO A 853 -25.02 -4.02 13.86
N LEU A 854 -25.38 -2.78 14.18
CA LEU A 854 -26.07 -2.37 15.39
C LEU A 854 -27.46 -1.87 14.99
N ARG A 855 -28.50 -2.28 15.70
CA ARG A 855 -29.84 -1.69 15.63
C ARG A 855 -30.22 -1.25 17.04
N LEU A 856 -30.71 -0.02 17.18
CA LEU A 856 -31.35 0.48 18.38
C LEU A 856 -32.64 1.15 17.92
N GLU A 857 -33.78 0.53 18.19
CA GLU A 857 -35.08 0.95 17.67
C GLU A 857 -36.07 1.08 18.84
N TYR A 858 -36.80 2.20 18.88
CA TYR A 858 -37.89 2.41 19.82
C TYR A 858 -39.22 2.28 19.07
N GLY A 859 -40.03 1.30 19.46
CA GLY A 859 -41.39 1.10 18.94
C GLY A 859 -42.43 1.62 19.91
N TYR A 860 -43.28 2.53 19.46
CA TYR A 860 -44.46 3.05 20.15
C TYR A 860 -45.72 2.33 19.68
N VAL A 861 -46.56 1.89 20.62
CA VAL A 861 -47.76 1.11 20.33
C VAL A 861 -48.94 2.04 20.05
N LEU A 862 -49.44 2.04 18.80
CA LEU A 862 -50.57 2.86 18.38
C LEU A 862 -51.93 2.20 18.72
N ASP A 863 -52.03 0.87 18.53
CA ASP A 863 -53.22 0.10 18.88
C ASP A 863 -52.96 -0.79 20.10
N ARG A 864 -53.52 -0.39 21.25
CA ARG A 864 -53.35 -1.09 22.53
C ARG A 864 -54.49 -2.06 22.87
N ARG A 865 -55.45 -2.27 21.96
CA ARG A 865 -56.64 -3.10 22.23
C ARG A 865 -56.26 -4.56 22.49
N GLY A 866 -56.80 -5.13 23.58
CA GLY A 866 -56.67 -6.56 23.91
C GLY A 866 -55.24 -7.00 24.25
N LEU A 867 -54.33 -6.07 24.55
CA LEU A 867 -53.00 -6.39 25.06
C LEU A 867 -53.10 -6.68 26.56
N ASN A 868 -52.52 -7.79 27.01
CA ASN A 868 -52.27 -8.07 28.43
C ASN A 868 -51.01 -7.34 28.95
N ASP A 869 -50.52 -6.34 28.20
CA ASP A 869 -49.25 -5.64 28.40
C ASP A 869 -49.48 -4.12 28.42
N ASP A 870 -49.21 -3.50 29.57
CA ASP A 870 -49.41 -2.07 29.81
C ASP A 870 -48.36 -1.17 29.16
N SER A 871 -47.39 -1.73 28.44
CA SER A 871 -46.32 -0.96 27.81
C SER A 871 -46.84 -0.05 26.68
N VAL A 872 -46.53 1.25 26.77
CA VAL A 872 -46.81 2.25 25.72
C VAL A 872 -45.81 2.19 24.56
N GLY A 873 -44.64 1.59 24.78
CA GLY A 873 -43.59 1.42 23.79
C GLY A 873 -42.34 0.82 24.42
N ARG A 874 -41.42 0.30 23.60
CA ARG A 874 -40.22 -0.41 24.07
C ARG A 874 -38.99 -0.04 23.26
N PHE A 875 -37.84 0.03 23.94
CA PHE A 875 -36.53 0.02 23.31
C PHE A 875 -36.10 -1.42 23.05
N GLU A 876 -35.66 -1.68 21.83
CA GLU A 876 -35.07 -2.94 21.43
C GLU A 876 -33.74 -2.67 20.73
N PHE A 877 -32.74 -3.51 20.99
CA PHE A 877 -31.44 -3.37 20.35
C PHE A 877 -30.84 -4.72 19.97
N SER A 878 -30.01 -4.71 18.93
CA SER A 878 -29.23 -5.87 18.51
C SER A 878 -27.84 -5.42 18.09
N ILE A 879 -26.82 -6.15 18.53
CA ILE A 879 -25.41 -5.96 18.22
C ILE A 879 -24.89 -7.23 17.58
N GLY A 880 -24.35 -7.11 16.37
CA GLY A 880 -23.87 -8.24 15.58
C GLY A 880 -24.92 -8.76 14.60
N MET A 881 -24.59 -9.82 13.86
CA MET A 881 -25.49 -10.42 12.87
C MET A 881 -26.64 -11.19 13.54
N MET A 882 -27.66 -10.46 14.00
CA MET A 882 -29.01 -11.02 14.14
C MET A 882 -29.68 -10.94 12.76
N MET A 883 -29.70 -12.06 12.04
CA MET A 883 -30.59 -12.21 10.89
C MET A 883 -32.00 -12.55 11.35
#